data_AF-A0A4Q3EXN9-F1
#
_entry.id   AF-A0A4Q3EXN9-F1
#
_cell.length_a   1.000
_cell.length_b   1.000
_cell.length_c   1.000
_cell.angle_alpha   90.00
_cell.angle_beta   90.00
_cell.angle_gamma   90.00
#
_symmetry.space_group_name_H-M   'P 1'
#
loop_
_entity.id
_entity.type
_entity.pdbx_description
1 polymer ?
#
loop_
_entity_poly.entity_id
_entity_poly.type
_entity_poly.pdbx_seq_one_letter_code
_entity_poly.pdbx_strand_id
1 'polypeptide(L)'
;MNTDFKGLITKTNELNNVYKPEILDIKLPADKQRFEQIAASGFLSLHDEIDGQLRELMKMKNPKVRIKPDEYPAFIEKHLDGRERWTYGLWVYYPWSAKLVHILPKDEFIDLRTAANRNKITTAERDILADKKIGVIGLSVGQSVALTIAMERGCGELRLADFDTLELNNLNRLRAGLHNLGLRKVYVVAREIAEIDPFLNIVCYTEGVTEENINGFFTDGGKLDVVIDECDGVDVKILCRIKAKELQVPVVMEASDRGTLDVERFDLHPDRPIMHGWLQHLEIDFNVLKTLKTAEEKLPYILPISGLDTLSPRMKASMIEIEETITSWPQLASAVAMGGAVVADTCRRMFLNQYTDSGRYFIDLEKFIPEPQEEQKHEIELEPAIGDDEMDTIISGIEIGNTADGRIALSNEEIKKIVEAAIAAPTGGNAQPWKWRYKTGVLYLFSNHEYETKLVDFNHSASFIGYGTATENLVLKAHELGYEVVIDKQKAETTKLVATYVFYAKNTNVQNIQPHVVDDLSAAIFERGANRTLAPRVTIEKARLDILVKAAQSIPDAELNFVEDEEHLKVVSDIIAKADRLRILHEGGHLDFLAEMVWTEEEAKTTRRGIDINTLDLSASEKIGFSMVKDINVIKQLNKWQGGKGLEKVSYRSAISASAVGLITVPEFKLETFFDGGRALERVWLSATANNIAFQPLSISTFLFNRLRFEGDKAFTPAIATELKAMREDFEKVFAISKNRADILLFRVFVTETKAKRSEKMLVDDVLSF
;
A
#
# COMPACT_ATOMS: atom_id res chain seq x y z
N MET A 1 -7.39 52.46 19.19
CA MET A 1 -6.20 51.73 19.70
C MET A 1 -5.23 51.60 18.53
N ASN A 2 -4.07 52.25 18.61
CA ASN A 2 -3.05 52.22 17.56
C ASN A 2 -1.93 51.27 18.02
N THR A 3 -2.28 50.00 18.24
CA THR A 3 -1.32 49.00 18.71
C THR A 3 -0.41 48.64 17.54
N ASP A 4 0.89 48.86 17.71
CA ASP A 4 1.90 48.48 16.71
C ASP A 4 2.09 46.95 16.71
N PHE A 5 1.20 46.26 16.00
CA PHE A 5 1.27 44.81 15.83
C PHE A 5 2.56 44.37 15.13
N LYS A 6 3.13 45.20 14.24
CA LYS A 6 4.40 44.89 13.58
C LYS A 6 5.54 44.89 14.59
N GLY A 7 5.60 45.89 15.46
CA GLY A 7 6.57 45.95 16.56
C GLY A 7 6.45 44.77 17.53
N LEU A 8 5.23 44.31 17.83
CA LEU A 8 5.01 43.10 18.64
C LEU A 8 5.49 41.82 17.96
N ILE A 9 5.25 41.68 16.66
CA ILE A 9 5.75 40.54 15.86
C ILE A 9 7.28 40.55 15.84
N THR A 10 7.91 41.70 15.58
CA THR A 10 9.38 41.81 15.57
C THR A 10 9.98 41.39 16.91
N LYS A 11 9.44 41.89 18.04
CA LYS A 11 9.89 41.48 19.38
C LYS A 11 9.72 39.99 19.64
N THR A 12 8.63 39.40 19.14
CA THR A 12 8.41 37.94 19.26
C THR A 12 9.46 37.18 18.44
N ASN A 13 9.73 37.64 17.22
CA ASN A 13 10.69 37.00 16.32
C ASN A 13 12.14 37.07 16.81
N GLU A 14 12.51 38.11 17.54
CA GLU A 14 13.84 38.21 18.20
C GLU A 14 14.09 37.03 19.15
N LEU A 15 13.03 36.45 19.73
CA LEU A 15 13.13 35.31 20.63
C LEU A 15 13.14 33.97 19.90
N ASN A 16 12.85 33.89 18.60
CA ASN A 16 12.68 32.61 17.87
C ASN A 16 13.94 31.74 17.89
N ASN A 17 15.14 32.32 18.04
CA ASN A 17 16.39 31.56 18.11
C ASN A 17 16.89 31.34 19.54
N VAL A 18 16.15 31.82 20.55
CA VAL A 18 16.52 31.66 21.96
C VAL A 18 15.88 30.39 22.51
N TYR A 19 16.71 29.45 22.96
CA TYR A 19 16.25 28.18 23.53
C TYR A 19 16.96 27.80 24.84
N LYS A 20 17.98 28.57 25.26
CA LYS A 20 18.68 28.36 26.54
C LYS A 20 18.15 29.34 27.59
N PRO A 21 17.86 28.87 28.82
CA PRO A 21 17.52 29.76 29.90
C PRO A 21 18.77 30.50 30.42
N GLU A 22 18.56 31.64 31.10
CA GLU A 22 19.62 32.29 31.87
C GLU A 22 19.54 31.79 33.32
N ILE A 23 20.63 31.24 33.84
CA ILE A 23 20.74 30.75 35.22
C ILE A 23 21.58 31.75 36.00
N LEU A 24 21.01 32.31 37.07
CA LEU A 24 21.57 33.43 37.81
C LEU A 24 21.79 33.04 39.28
N ASP A 25 23.02 33.14 39.76
CA ASP A 25 23.33 33.13 41.19
C ASP A 25 23.45 34.58 41.69
N ILE A 26 22.38 35.10 42.29
CA ILE A 26 22.33 36.51 42.73
C ILE A 26 23.27 36.85 43.90
N LYS A 27 24.05 35.88 44.42
CA LYS A 27 25.20 36.18 45.29
C LYS A 27 26.37 36.75 44.48
N LEU A 28 26.43 36.46 43.19
CA LEU A 28 27.39 37.05 42.27
C LEU A 28 26.90 38.44 41.83
N PRO A 29 27.73 39.50 41.95
CA PRO A 29 27.31 40.86 41.61
C PRO A 29 26.78 41.03 40.18
N ALA A 30 27.36 40.34 39.20
CA ALA A 30 26.96 40.41 37.80
C ALA A 30 25.56 39.81 37.58
N ASP A 31 25.31 38.62 38.13
CA ASP A 31 24.02 37.92 38.03
C ASP A 31 22.93 38.68 38.77
N LYS A 32 23.26 39.29 39.93
CA LYS A 32 22.34 40.17 40.64
C LYS A 32 21.92 41.38 39.80
N GLN A 33 22.87 42.03 39.14
CA GLN A 33 22.57 43.15 38.25
C GLN A 33 21.68 42.69 37.08
N ARG A 34 21.98 41.52 36.50
CA ARG A 34 21.17 40.94 35.41
C ARG A 34 19.75 40.59 35.87
N PHE A 35 19.61 40.01 37.05
CA PHE A 35 18.32 39.74 37.70
C PHE A 35 17.50 41.03 37.85
N GLU A 36 18.10 42.10 38.37
CA GLU A 36 17.43 43.40 38.54
C GLU A 36 17.00 44.02 37.20
N GLN A 37 17.80 43.86 36.14
CA GLN A 37 17.44 44.28 34.78
C GLN A 37 16.23 43.51 34.22
N ILE A 38 16.20 42.19 34.41
CA ILE A 38 15.08 41.34 33.98
C ILE A 38 13.82 41.71 34.78
N ALA A 39 13.94 41.88 36.09
CA ALA A 39 12.83 42.29 36.95
C ALA A 39 12.21 43.65 36.53
N ALA A 40 13.02 44.54 35.95
CA ALA A 40 12.58 45.87 35.50
C ALA A 40 11.95 45.89 34.09
N SER A 41 11.94 44.79 33.33
CA SER A 41 11.51 44.78 31.91
C SER A 41 10.00 44.81 31.66
N GLY A 42 9.17 44.79 32.72
CA GLY A 42 7.74 45.15 32.69
C GLY A 42 6.75 43.99 32.43
N PHE A 43 7.09 42.99 31.62
CA PHE A 43 6.31 41.75 31.46
C PHE A 43 7.13 40.57 31.96
N LEU A 44 6.96 40.20 33.22
CA LEU A 44 7.68 39.11 33.87
C LEU A 44 6.74 38.39 34.86
N SER A 45 6.67 37.06 34.78
CA SER A 45 6.05 36.24 35.82
C SER A 45 7.13 35.67 36.73
N LEU A 46 7.15 36.10 38.00
CA LEU A 46 8.06 35.60 39.02
C LEU A 46 7.42 34.42 39.76
N HIS A 47 8.13 33.31 39.87
CA HIS A 47 7.70 32.10 40.57
C HIS A 47 8.75 31.72 41.62
N ASP A 48 8.49 32.06 42.89
CA ASP A 48 9.36 31.69 44.00
C ASP A 48 8.70 30.62 44.88
N GLU A 49 9.08 29.37 44.67
CA GLU A 49 8.63 28.21 45.44
C GLU A 49 9.83 27.54 46.17
N ILE A 50 10.82 28.32 46.58
CA ILE A 50 12.01 27.78 47.25
C ILE A 50 11.66 27.11 48.58
N ASP A 51 10.69 27.64 49.33
CA ASP A 51 10.22 27.04 50.58
C ASP A 51 9.54 25.68 50.35
N GLY A 52 8.75 25.55 49.28
CA GLY A 52 8.15 24.27 48.86
C GLY A 52 9.21 23.23 48.54
N GLN A 53 10.20 23.62 47.73
CA GLN A 53 11.33 22.76 47.37
C GLN A 53 12.18 22.36 48.59
N LEU A 54 12.47 23.29 49.51
CA LEU A 54 13.20 23.01 50.74
C LEU A 54 12.46 22.02 51.65
N ARG A 55 11.12 22.13 51.76
CA ARG A 55 10.32 21.14 52.49
C ARG A 55 10.45 19.75 51.88
N GLU A 56 10.32 19.63 50.56
CA GLU A 56 10.47 18.36 49.87
C GLU A 56 11.90 17.80 50.01
N LEU A 57 12.91 18.64 49.91
CA LEU A 57 14.31 18.27 50.16
C LEU A 57 14.52 17.74 51.57
N MET A 58 13.94 18.38 52.59
CA MET A 58 14.05 17.92 53.98
C MET A 58 13.35 16.58 54.18
N LYS A 59 12.18 16.39 53.58
CA LYS A 59 11.48 15.10 53.58
C LYS A 59 12.34 14.01 52.92
N MET A 60 12.93 14.31 51.77
CA MET A 60 13.82 13.40 51.04
C MET A 60 15.08 13.02 51.84
N LYS A 61 15.72 14.00 52.50
CA LYS A 61 16.94 13.77 53.31
C LYS A 61 16.68 13.03 54.63
N ASN A 62 15.43 12.96 55.09
CA ASN A 62 15.05 12.36 56.37
C ASN A 62 13.96 11.27 56.22
N PRO A 63 14.17 10.22 55.41
CA PRO A 63 13.12 9.27 55.05
C PRO A 63 12.58 8.44 56.23
N LYS A 64 13.36 8.32 57.31
CA LYS A 64 12.96 7.62 58.55
C LYS A 64 12.07 8.47 59.46
N VAL A 65 12.01 9.78 59.23
CA VAL A 65 11.31 10.74 60.09
C VAL A 65 10.11 11.27 59.34
N ARG A 66 8.91 11.09 59.92
CA ARG A 66 7.71 11.76 59.43
C ARG A 66 7.68 13.18 59.99
N ILE A 67 8.29 14.12 59.28
CA ILE A 67 8.35 15.54 59.65
C ILE A 67 6.92 16.11 59.63
N LYS A 68 6.47 16.67 60.76
CA LYS A 68 5.19 17.37 60.87
C LYS A 68 5.27 18.80 60.29
N PRO A 69 4.14 19.40 59.87
CA PRO A 69 4.13 20.75 59.29
C PRO A 69 4.85 21.82 60.12
N ASP A 70 4.74 21.75 61.44
CA ASP A 70 5.35 22.65 62.43
C ASP A 70 6.84 22.40 62.67
N GLU A 71 7.37 21.24 62.26
CA GLU A 71 8.78 20.87 62.44
C GLU A 71 9.64 21.30 61.24
N TYR A 72 9.07 21.49 60.05
CA TYR A 72 9.81 21.89 58.85
C TYR A 72 10.67 23.15 59.01
N PRO A 73 10.22 24.24 59.66
CA PRO A 73 11.05 25.43 59.84
C PRO A 73 12.41 25.12 60.47
N ALA A 74 12.46 24.27 61.51
CA ALA A 74 13.70 23.91 62.18
C ALA A 74 14.64 23.07 61.29
N PHE A 75 14.10 22.12 60.52
CA PHE A 75 14.89 21.35 59.56
C PHE A 75 15.47 22.25 58.45
N ILE A 76 14.65 23.18 57.93
CA ILE A 76 15.05 24.11 56.87
C ILE A 76 16.10 25.09 57.38
N GLU A 77 15.92 25.72 58.55
CA GLU A 77 16.90 26.64 59.13
C GLU A 77 18.26 25.95 59.36
N LYS A 78 18.23 24.72 59.86
CA LYS A 78 19.44 23.91 60.02
C LYS A 78 20.13 23.62 58.68
N HIS A 79 19.37 23.35 57.61
CA HIS A 79 19.92 23.11 56.28
C HIS A 79 20.46 24.38 55.62
N LEU A 80 19.79 25.52 55.82
CA LEU A 80 20.21 26.82 55.31
C LEU A 80 21.48 27.31 56.00
N ASP A 81 21.74 26.93 57.25
CA ASP A 81 22.97 27.27 57.99
C ASP A 81 23.27 28.78 57.96
N GLY A 82 22.25 29.57 58.32
CA GLY A 82 22.34 31.04 58.34
C GLY A 82 22.25 31.73 56.96
N ARG A 83 22.14 30.99 55.85
CA ARG A 83 21.93 31.57 54.51
C ARG A 83 20.50 32.08 54.35
N GLU A 84 20.34 33.26 53.74
CA GLU A 84 19.02 33.83 53.45
C GLU A 84 18.30 33.06 52.34
N ARG A 85 17.01 32.79 52.51
CA ARG A 85 16.18 32.08 51.52
C ARG A 85 16.23 32.73 50.14
N TRP A 86 16.11 34.05 50.08
CA TRP A 86 16.08 34.81 48.82
C TRP A 86 17.34 34.63 47.96
N THR A 87 18.49 34.44 48.60
CA THR A 87 19.79 34.23 47.93
C THR A 87 20.24 32.76 47.97
N TYR A 88 19.39 31.87 48.47
CA TYR A 88 19.63 30.44 48.54
C TYR A 88 19.09 29.74 47.29
N GLY A 89 20.00 29.22 46.47
CA GLY A 89 19.63 28.55 45.23
C GLY A 89 20.01 29.39 44.02
N LEU A 90 19.22 29.27 42.96
CA LEU A 90 19.45 29.89 41.66
C LEU A 90 18.14 30.43 41.09
N TRP A 91 18.23 31.50 40.31
CA TRP A 91 17.11 32.07 39.57
C TRP A 91 17.23 31.71 38.09
N VAL A 92 16.21 31.07 37.52
CA VAL A 92 16.20 30.65 36.12
C VAL A 92 15.22 31.51 35.34
N TYR A 93 15.73 32.30 34.40
CA TYR A 93 14.94 33.10 33.49
C TYR A 93 14.73 32.36 32.17
N TYR A 94 13.46 32.27 31.74
CA TYR A 94 13.04 31.73 30.45
C TYR A 94 12.58 32.87 29.54
N PRO A 95 13.45 33.39 28.65
CA PRO A 95 13.15 34.58 27.86
C PRO A 95 11.90 34.43 26.98
N TRP A 96 11.70 33.23 26.40
CA TRP A 96 10.60 32.94 25.48
C TRP A 96 9.21 32.94 26.15
N SER A 97 9.14 32.71 27.46
CA SER A 97 7.90 32.74 28.22
C SER A 97 7.82 33.91 29.21
N ALA A 98 8.87 34.73 29.30
CA ALA A 98 9.04 35.78 30.27
C ALA A 98 8.75 35.33 31.72
N LYS A 99 9.35 34.19 32.11
CA LYS A 99 9.20 33.59 33.45
C LYS A 99 10.53 33.57 34.17
N LEU A 100 10.52 33.89 35.46
CA LEU A 100 11.68 33.84 36.33
C LEU A 100 11.36 32.94 37.53
N VAL A 101 12.09 31.84 37.68
CA VAL A 101 11.77 30.76 38.64
C VAL A 101 12.91 30.60 39.64
N HIS A 102 12.59 30.62 40.93
CA HIS A 102 13.56 30.36 42.00
C HIS A 102 13.66 28.86 42.27
N ILE A 103 14.86 28.30 42.18
CA ILE A 103 15.11 26.86 42.33
C ILE A 103 16.26 26.58 43.31
N LEU A 104 16.28 25.35 43.84
CA LEU A 104 17.40 24.85 44.64
C LEU A 104 18.76 24.96 43.91
N PRO A 105 19.90 24.95 44.63
CA PRO A 105 21.21 24.80 44.01
C PRO A 105 21.27 23.55 43.12
N LYS A 106 22.03 23.60 42.03
CA LYS A 106 22.09 22.57 40.99
C LYS A 106 22.07 21.14 41.53
N ASP A 107 22.99 20.78 42.43
CA ASP A 107 23.11 19.40 42.91
C ASP A 107 21.88 18.95 43.72
N GLU A 108 21.31 19.85 44.53
CA GLU A 108 20.10 19.57 45.31
C GLU A 108 18.86 19.51 44.43
N PHE A 109 18.76 20.36 43.42
CA PHE A 109 17.71 20.32 42.42
C PHE A 109 17.71 18.97 41.69
N ILE A 110 18.87 18.54 41.20
CA ILE A 110 19.03 17.26 40.48
C ILE A 110 18.69 16.09 41.40
N ASP A 111 19.22 16.09 42.62
CA ASP A 111 19.02 15.02 43.57
C ASP A 111 17.55 14.90 44.01
N LEU A 112 16.87 16.02 44.23
CA LEU A 112 15.45 16.05 44.59
C LEU A 112 14.55 15.67 43.41
N ARG A 113 14.78 16.25 42.23
CA ARG A 113 14.00 15.97 41.01
C ARG A 113 14.05 14.49 40.61
N THR A 114 15.17 13.82 40.85
CA THR A 114 15.35 12.38 40.56
C THR A 114 15.04 11.47 41.75
N ALA A 115 14.60 12.01 42.89
CA ALA A 115 14.42 11.23 44.11
C ALA A 115 13.36 10.12 43.98
N ALA A 116 12.29 10.36 43.22
CA ALA A 116 11.24 9.38 42.97
C ALA A 116 11.70 8.21 42.08
N ASN A 117 12.80 8.38 41.35
CA ASN A 117 13.39 7.34 40.50
C ASN A 117 14.31 6.40 41.29
N ARG A 118 14.70 6.76 42.52
CA ARG A 118 15.67 5.99 43.31
C ARG A 118 15.25 4.52 43.45
N ASN A 119 16.23 3.62 43.29
CA ASN A 119 16.08 2.15 43.24
C ASN A 119 15.45 1.58 41.95
N LYS A 120 14.81 2.40 41.12
CA LYS A 120 14.56 2.08 39.70
C LYS A 120 15.75 2.51 38.84
N ILE A 121 16.33 3.65 39.20
CA ILE A 121 17.64 4.14 38.79
C ILE A 121 18.35 4.52 40.09
N THR A 122 19.37 3.76 40.47
CA THR A 122 20.19 4.05 41.66
C THR A 122 21.01 5.32 41.46
N THR A 123 21.54 5.90 42.55
CA THR A 123 22.43 7.06 42.46
C THR A 123 23.66 6.77 41.60
N ALA A 124 24.26 5.58 41.74
CA ALA A 124 25.41 5.17 40.93
C ALA A 124 25.05 5.05 39.45
N GLU A 125 23.89 4.47 39.12
CA GLU A 125 23.40 4.39 37.74
C GLU A 125 23.10 5.79 37.18
N ARG A 126 22.46 6.68 37.95
CA ARG A 126 22.23 8.09 37.56
C ARG A 126 23.54 8.79 37.23
N ASP A 127 24.57 8.58 38.03
CA ASP A 127 25.87 9.21 37.81
C ASP A 127 26.55 8.66 36.54
N ILE A 128 26.40 7.37 36.22
CA ILE A 128 26.82 6.80 34.92
C ILE A 128 26.03 7.45 33.76
N LEU A 129 24.72 7.57 33.90
CA LEU A 129 23.85 8.16 32.87
C LEU A 129 24.19 9.65 32.64
N ALA A 130 24.59 10.38 33.68
CA ALA A 130 24.95 11.79 33.58
C ALA A 130 26.16 12.07 32.68
N ASP A 131 26.99 11.07 32.36
CA ASP A 131 28.11 11.22 31.42
C ASP A 131 27.72 10.91 29.96
N LYS A 132 26.53 10.33 29.75
CA LYS A 132 26.07 9.82 28.45
C LYS A 132 25.58 10.92 27.52
N LYS A 133 25.85 10.74 26.23
CA LYS A 133 25.46 11.66 25.15
C LYS A 133 24.58 10.92 24.13
N ILE A 134 23.41 11.48 23.88
CA ILE A 134 22.44 10.90 22.95
C ILE A 134 22.18 11.88 21.80
N GLY A 135 22.24 11.39 20.57
CA GLY A 135 21.75 12.12 19.39
C GLY A 135 20.34 11.69 19.04
N VAL A 136 19.45 12.63 18.71
CA VAL A 136 18.08 12.38 18.23
C VAL A 136 17.91 13.08 16.88
N ILE A 137 17.65 12.30 15.82
CA ILE A 137 17.45 12.78 14.46
C ILE A 137 15.97 12.68 14.12
N GLY A 138 15.32 13.82 13.83
CA GLY A 138 13.87 13.91 13.66
C GLY A 138 13.14 14.14 14.99
N LEU A 139 12.33 15.20 15.05
CA LEU A 139 11.70 15.67 16.29
C LEU A 139 10.18 15.77 16.21
N SER A 140 9.55 15.11 15.23
CA SER A 140 8.13 14.81 15.33
C SER A 140 7.94 13.66 16.34
N VAL A 141 8.22 12.42 15.94
CA VAL A 141 8.19 11.27 16.86
C VAL A 141 9.30 11.36 17.91
N GLY A 142 10.52 11.73 17.49
CA GLY A 142 11.68 11.81 18.37
C GLY A 142 11.59 12.85 19.51
N GLN A 143 10.64 13.80 19.45
CA GLN A 143 10.39 14.67 20.61
C GLN A 143 9.95 13.85 21.83
N SER A 144 9.05 12.88 21.66
CA SER A 144 8.57 12.07 22.77
C SER A 144 9.72 11.32 23.43
N VAL A 145 10.66 10.81 22.62
CA VAL A 145 11.87 10.14 23.12
C VAL A 145 12.75 11.11 23.90
N ALA A 146 13.06 12.27 23.33
CA ALA A 146 13.92 13.28 23.96
C ALA A 146 13.35 13.78 25.30
N LEU A 147 12.04 14.04 25.36
CA LEU A 147 11.37 14.46 26.59
C LEU A 147 11.36 13.35 27.64
N THR A 148 11.07 12.10 27.27
CA THR A 148 11.07 10.99 28.23
C THR A 148 12.46 10.77 28.82
N ILE A 149 13.52 10.82 28.00
CA ILE A 149 14.91 10.75 28.46
C ILE A 149 15.24 11.92 29.39
N ALA A 150 14.85 13.14 29.03
CA ALA A 150 15.06 14.32 29.87
C ALA A 150 14.33 14.21 31.22
N MET A 151 13.08 13.72 31.23
CA MET A 151 12.27 13.51 32.42
C MET A 151 12.91 12.53 33.41
N GLU A 152 13.51 11.45 32.92
CA GLU A 152 14.25 10.50 33.76
C GLU A 152 15.67 10.96 34.10
N ARG A 153 16.16 12.01 33.43
CA ARG A 153 17.56 12.45 33.41
C ARG A 153 18.48 11.30 32.99
N GLY A 154 18.10 10.58 31.94
CA GLY A 154 18.77 9.38 31.43
C GLY A 154 20.07 9.63 30.66
N CYS A 155 20.47 10.89 30.49
CA CYS A 155 21.72 11.29 29.85
C CYS A 155 22.22 12.63 30.44
N GLY A 156 23.46 13.00 30.14
CA GLY A 156 24.02 14.33 30.43
C GLY A 156 23.84 15.34 29.29
N GLU A 157 23.73 14.85 28.06
CA GLU A 157 23.62 15.68 26.85
C GLU A 157 22.66 15.07 25.83
N LEU A 158 21.83 15.92 25.24
CA LEU A 158 21.01 15.61 24.05
C LEU A 158 21.44 16.50 22.87
N ARG A 159 21.71 15.87 21.73
CA ARG A 159 21.88 16.54 20.44
C ARG A 159 20.61 16.35 19.63
N LEU A 160 19.95 17.45 19.30
CA LEU A 160 18.66 17.46 18.61
C LEU A 160 18.88 17.93 17.17
N ALA A 161 18.52 17.11 16.19
CA ALA A 161 18.68 17.43 14.77
C ALA A 161 17.34 17.35 14.03
N ASP A 162 16.86 18.49 13.53
CA ASP A 162 15.67 18.61 12.71
C ASP A 162 15.71 19.96 11.97
N PHE A 163 15.37 19.97 10.68
CA PHE A 163 15.37 21.18 9.86
C PHE A 163 13.99 21.85 9.75
N ASP A 164 12.93 21.18 10.17
CA ASP A 164 11.56 21.66 10.02
C ASP A 164 11.19 22.72 11.06
N THR A 165 10.16 23.48 10.71
CA THR A 165 9.41 24.29 11.67
C THR A 165 8.16 23.57 12.15
N LEU A 166 7.61 23.97 13.29
CA LEU A 166 6.40 23.42 13.84
C LEU A 166 5.19 23.85 13.00
N GLU A 167 4.53 22.87 12.38
CA GLU A 167 3.29 23.05 11.65
C GLU A 167 2.06 22.61 12.46
N LEU A 168 0.89 23.10 12.09
CA LEU A 168 -0.36 22.78 12.80
C LEU A 168 -0.68 21.28 12.79
N ASN A 169 -0.44 20.59 11.67
CA ASN A 169 -0.68 19.16 11.54
C ASN A 169 0.26 18.30 12.43
N ASN A 170 1.35 18.88 12.96
CA ASN A 170 2.29 18.16 13.83
C ASN A 170 1.74 18.02 15.24
N LEU A 171 0.84 18.92 15.68
CA LEU A 171 0.27 18.95 17.03
C LEU A 171 -0.61 17.73 17.36
N ASN A 172 -0.88 16.86 16.37
CA ASN A 172 -1.54 15.58 16.60
C ASN A 172 -0.64 14.56 17.34
N ARG A 173 0.68 14.77 17.36
CA ARG A 173 1.66 13.84 17.94
C ARG A 173 2.92 14.49 18.54
N LEU A 174 3.25 15.72 18.11
CA LEU A 174 4.28 16.56 18.69
C LEU A 174 3.61 17.42 19.79
N ARG A 175 3.94 17.17 21.05
CA ARG A 175 3.42 17.97 22.17
C ARG A 175 4.06 19.37 22.12
N ALA A 176 3.26 20.40 21.88
CA ALA A 176 3.69 21.79 21.93
C ALA A 176 2.48 22.73 22.08
N GLY A 177 2.70 23.94 22.59
CA GLY A 177 1.67 24.98 22.62
C GLY A 177 1.45 25.62 21.23
N LEU A 178 0.20 26.01 20.93
CA LEU A 178 -0.18 26.68 19.67
C LEU A 178 0.62 27.97 19.39
N HIS A 179 1.13 28.64 20.42
CA HIS A 179 1.94 29.84 20.29
C HIS A 179 3.35 29.60 19.72
N ASN A 180 3.76 28.33 19.53
CA ASN A 180 5.05 27.95 18.97
C ASN A 180 5.00 27.68 17.45
N LEU A 181 3.86 27.85 16.78
CA LEU A 181 3.75 27.64 15.33
C LEU A 181 4.79 28.46 14.55
N GLY A 182 5.46 27.83 13.58
CA GLY A 182 6.53 28.44 12.79
C GLY A 182 7.91 28.48 13.47
N LEU A 183 8.03 28.07 14.73
CA LEU A 183 9.32 27.91 15.40
C LEU A 183 10.02 26.64 14.92
N ARG A 184 11.36 26.64 14.82
CA ARG A 184 12.12 25.42 14.51
C ARG A 184 11.84 24.34 15.56
N LYS A 185 11.60 23.10 15.11
CA LYS A 185 11.26 21.98 16.02
C LYS A 185 12.35 21.76 17.08
N VAL A 186 13.62 21.84 16.71
CA VAL A 186 14.77 21.76 17.65
C VAL A 186 14.63 22.74 18.83
N TYR A 187 14.14 23.96 18.60
CA TYR A 187 13.97 24.95 19.66
C TYR A 187 12.72 24.72 20.49
N VAL A 188 11.63 24.24 19.88
CA VAL A 188 10.43 23.81 20.63
C VAL A 188 10.83 22.75 21.65
N VAL A 189 11.50 21.69 21.20
CA VAL A 189 11.92 20.58 22.08
C VAL A 189 12.94 21.04 23.12
N ALA A 190 13.95 21.82 22.72
CA ALA A 190 14.97 22.31 23.64
C ALA A 190 14.40 23.20 24.76
N ARG A 191 13.42 24.06 24.45
CA ARG A 191 12.73 24.89 25.45
C ARG A 191 11.94 24.05 26.44
N GLU A 192 11.19 23.05 25.95
CA GLU A 192 10.44 22.15 26.84
C GLU A 192 11.36 21.36 27.76
N ILE A 193 12.50 20.88 27.24
CA ILE A 193 13.51 20.21 28.07
C ILE A 193 14.10 21.17 29.10
N ALA A 194 14.44 22.40 28.71
CA ALA A 194 14.98 23.39 29.64
C ALA A 194 13.98 23.76 30.76
N GLU A 195 12.68 23.77 30.47
CA GLU A 195 11.61 23.99 31.46
C GLU A 195 11.43 22.79 32.41
N ILE A 196 11.80 21.58 31.98
CA ILE A 196 11.83 20.37 32.81
C ILE A 196 13.11 20.31 33.66
N ASP A 197 14.25 20.65 33.05
CA ASP A 197 15.58 20.52 33.62
C ASP A 197 16.55 21.55 33.01
N PRO A 198 16.76 22.71 33.66
CA PRO A 198 17.59 23.79 33.10
C PRO A 198 19.09 23.44 33.07
N PHE A 199 19.50 22.32 33.69
CA PHE A 199 20.90 21.90 33.77
C PHE A 199 21.27 20.79 32.78
N LEU A 200 20.31 20.27 32.00
CA LEU A 200 20.60 19.26 30.98
C LEU A 200 21.22 19.94 29.76
N ASN A 201 22.34 19.42 29.24
CA ASN A 201 23.00 20.05 28.10
C ASN A 201 22.26 19.74 26.80
N ILE A 202 21.79 20.77 26.10
CA ILE A 202 21.10 20.63 24.81
C ILE A 202 21.90 21.31 23.71
N VAL A 203 22.16 20.56 22.63
CA VAL A 203 22.83 21.03 21.42
C VAL A 203 21.88 20.88 20.24
N CYS A 204 21.61 21.98 19.54
CA CYS A 204 20.65 22.00 18.42
C CYS A 204 21.38 22.05 17.07
N TYR A 205 21.10 21.10 16.19
CA TYR A 205 21.50 21.06 14.78
C TYR A 205 20.28 21.46 13.93
N THR A 206 20.17 22.77 13.68
CA THR A 206 18.97 23.38 13.08
C THR A 206 18.80 23.10 11.60
N GLU A 207 19.84 22.58 10.93
CA GLU A 207 19.82 22.17 9.52
C GLU A 207 19.59 20.66 9.39
N GLY A 208 19.22 19.98 10.48
CA GLY A 208 19.19 18.52 10.54
C GLY A 208 20.60 17.92 10.48
N VAL A 209 20.69 16.64 10.11
CA VAL A 209 21.96 15.95 9.86
C VAL A 209 22.25 15.97 8.37
N THR A 210 23.46 16.41 8.01
CA THR A 210 23.98 16.50 6.65
C THR A 210 25.35 15.85 6.57
N GLU A 211 25.88 15.62 5.38
CA GLU A 211 27.26 15.09 5.23
C GLU A 211 28.32 16.00 5.85
N GLU A 212 28.11 17.31 5.75
CA GLU A 212 29.06 18.30 6.25
C GLU A 212 29.08 18.31 7.78
N ASN A 213 27.93 18.08 8.42
CA ASN A 213 27.81 18.19 9.87
C ASN A 213 27.78 16.84 10.61
N ILE A 214 27.62 15.70 9.93
CA ILE A 214 27.43 14.41 10.61
C ILE A 214 28.64 14.01 11.48
N ASN A 215 29.86 14.31 11.04
CA ASN A 215 31.05 14.10 11.87
C ASN A 215 30.91 14.84 13.21
N GLY A 216 30.61 16.14 13.15
CA GLY A 216 30.39 16.97 14.33
C GLY A 216 29.22 16.50 15.18
N PHE A 217 28.10 16.13 14.55
CA PHE A 217 26.94 15.58 15.26
C PHE A 217 27.30 14.36 16.11
N PHE A 218 28.21 13.50 15.63
CA PHE A 218 28.67 12.34 16.40
C PHE A 218 29.80 12.63 17.38
N THR A 219 30.64 13.66 17.18
CA THR A 219 31.90 13.82 17.93
C THR A 219 32.12 15.15 18.66
N ASP A 220 31.42 16.23 18.30
CA ASP A 220 31.64 17.55 18.89
C ASP A 220 31.26 17.56 20.38
N GLY A 221 32.15 18.02 21.26
CA GLY A 221 31.92 17.95 22.71
C GLY A 221 31.95 16.53 23.29
N GLY A 222 32.33 15.52 22.49
CA GLY A 222 32.45 14.12 22.88
C GLY A 222 31.73 13.19 21.90
N LYS A 223 32.15 11.92 21.85
CA LYS A 223 31.47 10.91 21.03
C LYS A 223 30.07 10.62 21.59
N LEU A 224 29.07 10.44 20.72
CA LEU A 224 27.77 9.91 21.12
C LEU A 224 27.89 8.50 21.70
N ASP A 225 27.07 8.19 22.70
CA ASP A 225 26.93 6.84 23.24
C ASP A 225 25.80 6.06 22.54
N VAL A 226 24.78 6.76 22.04
CA VAL A 226 23.65 6.23 21.22
C VAL A 226 23.20 7.32 20.24
N VAL A 227 22.77 6.91 19.04
CA VAL A 227 21.95 7.75 18.16
C VAL A 227 20.55 7.15 17.98
N ILE A 228 19.54 8.01 18.02
CA ILE A 228 18.14 7.69 17.82
C ILE A 228 17.73 8.24 16.44
N ASP A 229 17.23 7.36 15.58
CA ASP A 229 16.75 7.70 14.24
C ASP A 229 15.22 7.70 14.21
N GLU A 230 14.64 8.89 14.07
CA GLU A 230 13.20 9.14 13.94
C GLU A 230 12.91 10.04 12.74
N CYS A 231 13.78 10.01 11.71
CA CYS A 231 13.62 10.83 10.51
C CYS A 231 12.86 10.08 9.39
N ASP A 232 12.33 10.81 8.41
CA ASP A 232 11.63 10.21 7.26
C ASP A 232 12.54 10.00 6.04
N GLY A 233 13.71 10.64 6.02
CA GLY A 233 14.63 10.66 4.88
C GLY A 233 15.50 9.40 4.79
N VAL A 234 15.31 8.61 3.73
CA VAL A 234 16.08 7.38 3.45
C VAL A 234 17.60 7.63 3.42
N ASP A 235 18.00 8.73 2.79
CA ASP A 235 19.38 9.18 2.68
C ASP A 235 19.99 9.43 4.07
N VAL A 236 19.30 10.19 4.92
CA VAL A 236 19.76 10.47 6.29
C VAL A 236 19.77 9.21 7.15
N LYS A 237 18.78 8.32 7.02
CA LYS A 237 18.74 7.02 7.73
C LYS A 237 19.95 6.15 7.42
N ILE A 238 20.34 6.09 6.15
CA ILE A 238 21.51 5.32 5.69
C ILE A 238 22.80 6.01 6.12
N LEU A 239 22.92 7.33 5.91
CA LEU A 239 24.09 8.12 6.29
C LEU A 239 24.39 7.98 7.79
N CYS A 240 23.34 8.10 8.62
CA CYS A 240 23.43 7.93 10.07
C CYS A 240 24.01 6.57 10.44
N ARG A 241 23.51 5.47 9.85
CA ARG A 241 23.99 4.11 10.16
C ARG A 241 25.39 3.83 9.65
N ILE A 242 25.77 4.36 8.49
CA ILE A 242 27.15 4.27 7.99
C ILE A 242 28.09 4.91 9.01
N LYS A 243 27.76 6.12 9.47
CA LYS A 243 28.59 6.83 10.44
C LYS A 243 28.58 6.20 11.83
N ALA A 244 27.42 5.74 12.28
CA ALA A 244 27.27 5.04 13.54
C ALA A 244 28.09 3.75 13.55
N LYS A 245 28.09 2.98 12.45
CA LYS A 245 28.94 1.79 12.28
C LYS A 245 30.43 2.15 12.32
N GLU A 246 30.85 3.18 11.58
CA GLU A 246 32.25 3.65 11.57
C GLU A 246 32.75 4.03 12.98
N LEU A 247 31.90 4.71 13.76
CA LEU A 247 32.25 5.19 15.11
C LEU A 247 31.88 4.21 16.22
N GLN A 248 31.35 3.03 15.87
CA GLN A 248 30.87 2.01 16.79
C GLN A 248 29.88 2.58 17.82
N VAL A 249 28.91 3.33 17.31
CA VAL A 249 27.81 3.95 18.07
C VAL A 249 26.56 3.15 17.75
N PRO A 250 25.83 2.64 18.75
CA PRO A 250 24.59 1.94 18.50
C PRO A 250 23.49 2.87 17.98
N VAL A 251 22.61 2.32 17.15
CA VAL A 251 21.43 3.00 16.60
C VAL A 251 20.17 2.39 17.18
N VAL A 252 19.23 3.23 17.60
CA VAL A 252 17.87 2.84 18.01
C VAL A 252 16.87 3.59 17.13
N MET A 253 15.84 2.92 16.63
CA MET A 253 14.77 3.53 15.85
C MET A 253 13.44 2.97 16.29
N GLU A 254 12.44 3.83 16.47
CA GLU A 254 11.05 3.44 16.58
C GLU A 254 10.35 3.62 15.24
N ALA A 255 9.37 2.77 14.96
CA ALA A 255 8.40 3.04 13.91
C ALA A 255 7.00 2.90 14.51
N SER A 256 6.22 3.98 14.40
CA SER A 256 4.94 4.15 15.09
C SER A 256 3.77 3.32 14.54
N ASP A 257 4.07 2.17 13.92
CA ASP A 257 3.14 1.08 13.61
C ASP A 257 3.50 -0.14 14.46
N ARG A 258 2.51 -0.73 15.15
CA ARG A 258 2.66 -1.93 16.00
C ARG A 258 3.73 -1.85 17.10
N GLY A 259 4.13 -0.64 17.51
CA GLY A 259 5.17 -0.45 18.52
C GLY A 259 6.51 -1.06 18.11
N THR A 260 6.91 -0.84 16.85
CA THR A 260 8.11 -1.44 16.27
C THR A 260 9.36 -0.74 16.80
N LEU A 261 10.31 -1.53 17.32
CA LEU A 261 11.60 -1.06 17.80
C LEU A 261 12.72 -1.79 17.05
N ASP A 262 13.62 -1.02 16.44
CA ASP A 262 14.85 -1.51 15.85
C ASP A 262 16.06 -1.10 16.68
N VAL A 263 16.97 -2.06 16.91
CA VAL A 263 18.22 -1.82 17.62
C VAL A 263 19.39 -2.43 16.85
N GLU A 264 20.41 -1.61 16.58
CA GLU A 264 21.66 -2.02 15.94
C GLU A 264 22.86 -1.66 16.83
N ARG A 265 23.41 -2.66 17.52
CA ARG A 265 24.54 -2.52 18.47
C ARG A 265 25.90 -2.52 17.78
N PHE A 266 26.20 -1.50 16.98
CA PHE A 266 27.51 -1.39 16.31
C PHE A 266 28.69 -1.27 17.29
N ASP A 267 28.44 -0.88 18.55
CA ASP A 267 29.41 -0.91 19.64
C ASP A 267 29.85 -2.34 20.02
N LEU A 268 28.94 -3.32 19.94
CA LEU A 268 29.22 -4.74 20.25
C LEU A 268 29.47 -5.58 18.99
N HIS A 269 28.85 -5.20 17.88
CA HIS A 269 28.87 -5.93 16.61
C HIS A 269 29.27 -4.98 15.46
N PRO A 270 30.54 -4.54 15.41
CA PRO A 270 30.99 -3.55 14.43
C PRO A 270 30.91 -4.05 12.99
N ASP A 271 30.95 -5.35 12.76
CA ASP A 271 30.86 -5.94 11.41
C ASP A 271 29.42 -6.05 10.90
N ARG A 272 28.41 -5.84 11.78
CA ARG A 272 26.99 -5.98 11.43
C ARG A 272 26.64 -5.13 10.20
N PRO A 273 25.92 -5.68 9.21
CA PRO A 273 25.37 -4.88 8.11
C PRO A 273 24.36 -3.85 8.62
N ILE A 274 24.31 -2.66 8.00
CA ILE A 274 23.30 -1.65 8.33
C ILE A 274 21.89 -2.14 7.97
N MET A 275 20.86 -1.61 8.64
CA MET A 275 19.46 -1.99 8.44
C MET A 275 19.25 -3.50 8.56
N HIS A 276 19.94 -4.13 9.52
CA HIS A 276 19.91 -5.58 9.73
C HIS A 276 20.28 -6.44 8.49
N GLY A 277 20.90 -5.85 7.47
CA GLY A 277 21.25 -6.51 6.21
C GLY A 277 20.16 -6.48 5.14
N TRP A 278 19.01 -5.83 5.38
CA TRP A 278 17.91 -5.79 4.41
C TRP A 278 18.26 -5.07 3.11
N LEU A 279 19.25 -4.18 3.13
CA LEU A 279 19.70 -3.45 1.95
C LEU A 279 20.91 -4.09 1.25
N GLN A 280 21.38 -5.28 1.66
CA GLN A 280 22.59 -5.91 1.08
C GLN A 280 22.50 -6.22 -0.42
N HIS A 281 21.28 -6.41 -0.92
CA HIS A 281 21.01 -6.68 -2.33
C HIS A 281 21.04 -5.41 -3.19
N LEU A 282 21.13 -4.23 -2.57
CA LEU A 282 21.20 -2.93 -3.24
C LEU A 282 22.63 -2.40 -3.18
N GLU A 283 23.10 -1.86 -4.30
CA GLU A 283 24.34 -1.09 -4.32
C GLU A 283 24.05 0.30 -3.72
N ILE A 284 24.60 0.58 -2.54
CA ILE A 284 24.35 1.84 -1.82
C ILE A 284 25.33 2.90 -2.34
N ASP A 285 24.90 3.68 -3.32
CA ASP A 285 25.59 4.91 -3.75
C ASP A 285 24.91 6.14 -3.13
N PHE A 286 25.65 6.83 -2.27
CA PHE A 286 25.16 8.02 -1.58
C PHE A 286 24.85 9.18 -2.54
N ASN A 287 25.53 9.28 -3.68
CA ASN A 287 25.23 10.30 -4.69
C ASN A 287 23.88 10.04 -5.37
N VAL A 288 23.52 8.77 -5.54
CA VAL A 288 22.21 8.37 -6.10
C VAL A 288 21.11 8.62 -5.07
N LEU A 289 21.31 8.24 -3.80
CA LEU A 289 20.32 8.41 -2.73
C LEU A 289 19.82 9.86 -2.58
N LYS A 290 20.72 10.84 -2.70
CA LYS A 290 20.37 12.29 -2.63
C LYS A 290 19.48 12.75 -3.77
N THR A 291 19.56 12.08 -4.91
CA THR A 291 18.85 12.48 -6.12
C THR A 291 17.47 11.84 -6.25
N LEU A 292 17.11 10.92 -5.36
CA LEU A 292 15.80 10.28 -5.34
C LEU A 292 14.73 11.32 -4.96
N LYS A 293 13.89 11.70 -5.93
CA LYS A 293 12.84 12.71 -5.76
C LYS A 293 11.48 12.08 -5.57
N THR A 294 11.22 10.99 -6.29
CA THR A 294 9.90 10.36 -6.37
C THR A 294 9.73 9.26 -5.33
N ALA A 295 8.48 8.94 -4.98
CA ALA A 295 8.17 7.78 -4.14
C ALA A 295 8.68 6.48 -4.77
N GLU A 296 8.59 6.37 -6.10
CA GLU A 296 9.03 5.22 -6.89
C GLU A 296 10.53 4.96 -6.74
N GLU A 297 11.35 6.01 -6.83
CA GLU A 297 12.80 5.94 -6.66
C GLU A 297 13.22 5.54 -5.24
N LYS A 298 12.46 5.95 -4.22
CA LYS A 298 12.74 5.66 -2.80
C LYS A 298 12.26 4.28 -2.37
N LEU A 299 11.33 3.69 -3.11
CA LEU A 299 10.61 2.48 -2.74
C LEU A 299 11.50 1.25 -2.48
N PRO A 300 12.56 0.97 -3.28
CA PRO A 300 13.43 -0.18 -3.03
C PRO A 300 14.12 -0.12 -1.66
N TYR A 301 14.28 1.08 -1.09
CA TYR A 301 14.88 1.29 0.21
C TYR A 301 13.84 1.35 1.34
N ILE A 302 12.70 2.02 1.10
CA ILE A 302 11.66 2.16 2.13
C ILE A 302 11.05 0.80 2.46
N LEU A 303 10.76 -0.05 1.48
CA LEU A 303 10.05 -1.30 1.77
C LEU A 303 10.81 -2.26 2.68
N PRO A 304 12.11 -2.56 2.44
CA PRO A 304 12.85 -3.44 3.34
C PRO A 304 13.00 -2.81 4.72
N ILE A 305 13.17 -1.49 4.81
CA ILE A 305 13.23 -0.76 6.09
C ILE A 305 11.89 -0.85 6.82
N SER A 306 10.76 -0.54 6.18
CA SER A 306 9.45 -0.57 6.82
C SER A 306 8.96 -1.98 7.14
N GLY A 307 9.43 -3.00 6.41
CA GLY A 307 9.02 -4.39 6.59
C GLY A 307 7.56 -4.62 6.18
N LEU A 308 7.29 -4.63 4.87
CA LEU A 308 5.94 -4.73 4.30
C LEU A 308 5.11 -5.87 4.91
N ASP A 309 5.70 -7.05 5.12
CA ASP A 309 5.00 -8.21 5.68
C ASP A 309 4.61 -8.03 7.16
N THR A 310 5.34 -7.18 7.88
CA THR A 310 5.14 -6.94 9.32
C THR A 310 4.18 -5.78 9.62
N LEU A 311 3.92 -4.90 8.64
CA LEU A 311 2.99 -3.78 8.79
C LEU A 311 1.59 -4.26 9.19
N SER A 312 0.89 -3.45 9.99
CA SER A 312 -0.50 -3.71 10.33
C SER A 312 -1.39 -3.67 9.08
N PRO A 313 -2.50 -4.44 9.03
CA PRO A 313 -3.45 -4.34 7.93
C PRO A 313 -3.98 -2.92 7.74
N ARG A 314 -4.11 -2.17 8.85
CA ARG A 314 -4.50 -0.77 8.84
C ARG A 314 -3.48 0.10 8.12
N MET A 315 -2.19 -0.06 8.42
CA MET A 315 -1.12 0.69 7.77
C MET A 315 -1.03 0.34 6.28
N LYS A 316 -1.10 -0.94 5.91
CA LYS A 316 -1.15 -1.38 4.50
C LYS A 316 -2.33 -0.76 3.74
N ALA A 317 -3.53 -0.74 4.35
CA ALA A 317 -4.68 -0.06 3.75
C ALA A 317 -4.46 1.45 3.61
N SER A 318 -3.83 2.11 4.59
CA SER A 318 -3.47 3.53 4.47
C SER A 318 -2.48 3.79 3.33
N MET A 319 -1.53 2.88 3.06
CA MET A 319 -0.59 3.04 1.95
C MET A 319 -1.28 3.07 0.59
N ILE A 320 -2.37 2.32 0.41
CA ILE A 320 -3.19 2.34 -0.81
C ILE A 320 -3.89 3.71 -0.98
N GLU A 321 -4.12 4.43 0.11
CA GLU A 321 -4.83 5.71 0.14
C GLU A 321 -3.91 6.95 0.06
N ILE A 322 -2.58 6.76 0.05
CA ILE A 322 -1.61 7.85 -0.07
C ILE A 322 -1.74 8.50 -1.46
N GLU A 323 -1.71 9.83 -1.47
CA GLU A 323 -2.00 10.72 -2.61
C GLU A 323 -3.46 10.69 -3.10
N GLU A 324 -4.33 9.90 -2.47
CA GLU A 324 -5.76 9.81 -2.80
C GLU A 324 -6.65 10.48 -1.75
N THR A 325 -6.60 9.99 -0.51
CA THR A 325 -7.37 10.54 0.60
C THR A 325 -6.48 11.04 1.74
N ILE A 326 -5.21 10.62 1.78
CA ILE A 326 -4.20 11.09 2.73
C ILE A 326 -2.90 11.46 2.01
N THR A 327 -2.09 12.34 2.61
CA THR A 327 -0.83 12.82 1.99
C THR A 327 0.41 12.09 2.48
N SER A 328 0.35 11.43 3.64
CA SER A 328 1.48 10.75 4.26
C SER A 328 1.00 9.68 5.24
N TRP A 329 1.95 8.93 5.79
CA TRP A 329 1.77 7.86 6.75
C TRP A 329 1.05 8.36 8.02
N PRO A 330 -0.08 7.74 8.41
CA PRO A 330 -0.76 8.10 9.64
C PRO A 330 0.07 7.75 10.89
N GLN A 331 0.19 8.69 11.82
CA GLN A 331 0.90 8.49 13.09
C GLN A 331 0.03 8.98 14.25
N LEU A 332 -0.18 8.13 15.26
CA LEU A 332 -0.99 8.43 16.44
C LEU A 332 -0.12 8.85 17.63
N ALA A 333 -0.56 9.85 18.40
CA ALA A 333 0.13 10.26 19.63
C ALA A 333 0.34 9.12 20.63
N SER A 334 -0.60 8.17 20.73
CA SER A 334 -0.47 7.01 21.62
C SER A 334 0.69 6.09 21.21
N ALA A 335 0.83 5.84 19.91
CA ALA A 335 1.94 5.06 19.36
C ALA A 335 3.28 5.79 19.59
N VAL A 336 3.33 7.09 19.25
CA VAL A 336 4.51 7.94 19.47
C VAL A 336 4.90 7.99 20.96
N ALA A 337 3.94 8.13 21.87
CA ALA A 337 4.21 8.15 23.31
C ALA A 337 4.75 6.82 23.82
N MET A 338 4.20 5.70 23.34
CA MET A 338 4.73 4.37 23.64
C MET A 338 6.15 4.22 23.09
N GLY A 339 6.39 4.67 21.85
CA GLY A 339 7.73 4.68 21.24
C GLY A 339 8.75 5.45 22.08
N GLY A 340 8.37 6.64 22.55
CA GLY A 340 9.16 7.44 23.50
C GLY A 340 9.58 6.65 24.74
N ALA A 341 8.64 5.93 25.36
CA ALA A 341 8.91 5.10 26.53
C ALA A 341 9.85 3.92 26.23
N VAL A 342 9.63 3.24 25.11
CA VAL A 342 10.39 2.04 24.71
C VAL A 342 11.83 2.39 24.33
N VAL A 343 12.04 3.48 23.59
CA VAL A 343 13.39 3.91 23.21
C VAL A 343 14.17 4.42 24.42
N ALA A 344 13.54 5.22 25.30
CA ALA A 344 14.19 5.71 26.53
C ALA A 344 14.62 4.55 27.45
N ASP A 345 13.75 3.56 27.68
CA ASP A 345 14.09 2.36 28.44
C ASP A 345 15.26 1.58 27.80
N THR A 346 15.22 1.39 26.49
CA THR A 346 16.25 0.65 25.75
C THR A 346 17.60 1.33 25.86
N CYS A 347 17.67 2.65 25.67
CA CYS A 347 18.91 3.43 25.81
C CYS A 347 19.48 3.31 27.23
N ARG A 348 18.63 3.48 28.27
CA ARG A 348 19.05 3.31 29.66
C ARG A 348 19.62 1.92 29.92
N ARG A 349 18.93 0.87 29.50
CA ARG A 349 19.40 -0.52 29.69
C ARG A 349 20.71 -0.78 28.95
N MET A 350 20.93 -0.17 27.78
CA MET A 350 22.21 -0.24 27.07
C MET A 350 23.34 0.40 27.89
N PHE A 351 23.14 1.61 28.41
CA PHE A 351 24.15 2.31 29.20
C PHE A 351 24.49 1.62 30.53
N LEU A 352 23.52 0.90 31.09
CA LEU A 352 23.69 0.13 32.32
C LEU A 352 24.15 -1.33 32.06
N ASN A 353 24.48 -1.68 30.82
CA ASN A 353 24.88 -3.03 30.41
C ASN A 353 23.84 -4.13 30.74
N GLN A 354 22.55 -3.78 30.70
CA GLN A 354 21.40 -4.66 30.93
C GLN A 354 20.75 -5.16 29.64
N TYR A 355 21.23 -4.71 28.48
CA TYR A 355 20.78 -5.14 27.16
C TYR A 355 21.98 -5.18 26.21
N THR A 356 22.09 -6.23 25.41
CA THR A 356 23.25 -6.49 24.52
C THR A 356 22.86 -6.94 23.11
N ASP A 357 21.58 -7.09 22.81
CA ASP A 357 21.11 -7.70 21.56
C ASP A 357 20.88 -6.66 20.45
N SER A 358 20.72 -7.12 19.20
CA SER A 358 20.33 -6.32 18.04
C SER A 358 19.23 -7.00 17.24
N GLY A 359 18.16 -6.29 16.93
CA GLY A 359 17.02 -6.86 16.20
C GLY A 359 15.87 -5.89 16.03
N ARG A 360 14.82 -6.38 15.38
CA ARG A 360 13.49 -5.74 15.30
C ARG A 360 12.56 -6.42 16.29
N TYR A 361 11.91 -5.64 17.14
CA TYR A 361 10.97 -6.08 18.16
C TYR A 361 9.63 -5.38 17.98
N PHE A 362 8.54 -6.00 18.44
CA PHE A 362 7.19 -5.44 18.35
C PHE A 362 6.53 -5.44 19.73
N ILE A 363 6.12 -4.26 20.20
CA ILE A 363 5.26 -4.09 21.36
C ILE A 363 3.86 -3.76 20.85
N ASP A 364 3.26 -4.77 20.22
CA ASP A 364 1.99 -4.63 19.54
C ASP A 364 0.83 -4.71 20.53
N LEU A 365 0.34 -3.54 20.96
CA LEU A 365 -0.76 -3.44 21.92
C LEU A 365 -2.03 -4.15 21.45
N GLU A 366 -2.30 -4.20 20.14
CA GLU A 366 -3.48 -4.88 19.61
C GLU A 366 -3.36 -6.40 19.74
N LYS A 367 -2.14 -6.95 19.76
CA LYS A 367 -1.92 -8.37 20.09
C LYS A 367 -2.09 -8.67 21.58
N PHE A 368 -1.70 -7.74 22.46
CA PHE A 368 -1.81 -7.94 23.91
C PHE A 368 -3.21 -7.65 24.46
N ILE A 369 -3.96 -6.77 23.79
CA ILE A 369 -5.34 -6.41 24.11
C ILE A 369 -6.19 -6.64 22.84
N PRO A 370 -6.41 -7.90 22.44
CA PRO A 370 -7.09 -8.21 21.19
C PRO A 370 -8.59 -7.91 21.27
N GLU A 371 -9.15 -7.48 20.14
CA GLU A 371 -10.59 -7.56 19.92
C GLU A 371 -10.97 -9.02 19.64
N PRO A 372 -12.05 -9.57 20.23
CA PRO A 372 -12.52 -10.90 19.88
C PRO A 372 -12.87 -10.94 18.38
N GLN A 373 -12.14 -11.75 17.60
CA GLN A 373 -12.43 -11.97 16.19
C GLN A 373 -12.94 -13.39 15.98
N GLU A 374 -14.03 -13.52 15.21
CA GLU A 374 -14.39 -14.79 14.59
C GLU A 374 -13.49 -15.02 13.37
N GLU A 375 -12.69 -16.08 13.41
CA GLU A 375 -11.95 -16.54 12.24
C GLU A 375 -12.95 -17.05 11.18
N GLN A 376 -13.21 -16.25 10.16
CA GLN A 376 -13.84 -16.74 8.94
C GLN A 376 -12.76 -17.33 8.04
N LYS A 377 -12.66 -18.66 8.03
CA LYS A 377 -11.92 -19.38 7.00
C LYS A 377 -12.77 -19.41 5.73
N HIS A 378 -12.30 -18.74 4.68
CA HIS A 378 -12.82 -18.97 3.34
C HIS A 378 -12.04 -20.13 2.73
N GLU A 379 -12.66 -21.31 2.69
CA GLU A 379 -12.16 -22.42 1.86
C GLU A 379 -12.63 -22.18 0.42
N ILE A 380 -11.69 -22.23 -0.53
CA ILE A 380 -12.01 -22.27 -1.96
C ILE A 380 -12.52 -23.68 -2.23
N GLU A 381 -13.83 -23.81 -2.47
CA GLU A 381 -14.45 -25.06 -2.86
C GLU A 381 -14.08 -25.35 -4.33
N LEU A 382 -13.36 -26.44 -4.57
CA LEU A 382 -13.00 -26.89 -5.92
C LEU A 382 -14.09 -27.85 -6.40
N GLU A 383 -14.69 -27.57 -7.56
CA GLU A 383 -15.50 -28.59 -8.21
C GLU A 383 -14.58 -29.63 -8.88
N PRO A 384 -14.92 -30.93 -8.78
CA PRO A 384 -14.16 -31.96 -9.47
C PRO A 384 -14.29 -31.77 -10.99
N ALA A 385 -13.14 -31.85 -11.67
CA ALA A 385 -13.10 -31.82 -13.13
C ALA A 385 -13.98 -32.91 -13.73
N ILE A 386 -14.65 -32.61 -14.85
CA ILE A 386 -15.45 -33.62 -15.56
C ILE A 386 -14.54 -34.76 -16.08
N GLY A 387 -14.88 -35.99 -15.69
CA GLY A 387 -14.14 -37.19 -16.07
C GLY A 387 -14.60 -37.78 -17.40
N ASP A 388 -13.75 -38.60 -18.02
CA ASP A 388 -14.07 -39.28 -19.30
C ASP A 388 -15.34 -40.14 -19.22
N ASP A 389 -15.56 -40.84 -18.09
CA ASP A 389 -16.75 -41.67 -17.87
C ASP A 389 -18.05 -40.84 -17.82
N GLU A 390 -18.00 -39.64 -17.22
CA GLU A 390 -19.12 -38.71 -17.17
C GLU A 390 -19.42 -38.14 -18.57
N MET A 391 -18.38 -37.74 -19.31
CA MET A 391 -18.51 -37.28 -20.70
C MET A 391 -19.11 -38.37 -21.59
N ASP A 392 -18.62 -39.61 -21.48
CA ASP A 392 -19.11 -40.74 -22.26
C ASP A 392 -20.56 -41.10 -21.93
N THR A 393 -20.97 -40.95 -20.66
CA THR A 393 -22.36 -41.12 -20.23
C THR A 393 -23.25 -40.07 -20.87
N ILE A 394 -22.85 -38.79 -20.82
CA ILE A 394 -23.60 -37.70 -21.46
C ILE A 394 -23.70 -37.94 -22.98
N ILE A 395 -22.60 -38.32 -23.64
CA ILE A 395 -22.57 -38.60 -25.08
C ILE A 395 -23.54 -39.71 -25.47
N SER A 396 -23.65 -40.76 -24.67
CA SER A 396 -24.54 -41.89 -24.96
C SER A 396 -26.03 -41.51 -25.00
N GLY A 397 -26.40 -40.41 -24.34
CA GLY A 397 -27.76 -39.87 -24.33
C GLY A 397 -28.10 -38.92 -25.47
N ILE A 398 -27.15 -38.63 -26.37
CA ILE A 398 -27.32 -37.66 -27.46
C ILE A 398 -27.64 -38.41 -28.75
N GLU A 399 -28.81 -38.13 -29.34
CA GLU A 399 -29.14 -38.55 -30.69
C GLU A 399 -28.39 -37.68 -31.69
N ILE A 400 -27.21 -38.13 -32.11
CA ILE A 400 -26.53 -37.54 -33.27
C ILE A 400 -27.12 -38.18 -34.51
N GLY A 401 -27.63 -37.35 -35.41
CA GLY A 401 -28.20 -37.77 -36.69
C GLY A 401 -27.40 -38.92 -37.34
N ASN A 402 -28.13 -39.89 -37.88
CA ASN A 402 -27.61 -41.16 -38.38
C ASN A 402 -26.37 -40.97 -39.29
N THR A 403 -25.34 -41.79 -39.10
CA THR A 403 -24.05 -41.87 -39.85
C THR A 403 -24.12 -41.93 -41.39
N ALA A 404 -25.30 -41.87 -41.99
CA ALA A 404 -25.53 -41.92 -43.43
C ALA A 404 -25.53 -40.52 -44.10
N ASP A 405 -25.16 -39.46 -43.39
CA ASP A 405 -25.27 -38.04 -43.78
C ASP A 405 -24.02 -37.43 -44.46
N GLY A 406 -22.97 -38.22 -44.69
CA GLY A 406 -21.75 -37.76 -45.38
C GLY A 406 -20.72 -37.07 -44.49
N ARG A 407 -20.86 -37.15 -43.15
CA ARG A 407 -19.85 -36.68 -42.19
C ARG A 407 -18.53 -37.45 -42.31
N ILE A 408 -17.42 -36.79 -42.02
CA ILE A 408 -16.08 -37.39 -42.04
C ILE A 408 -15.54 -37.57 -40.62
N ALA A 409 -14.91 -38.72 -40.37
CA ALA A 409 -14.11 -38.93 -39.18
C ALA A 409 -12.68 -38.44 -39.47
N LEU A 410 -12.24 -37.44 -38.71
CA LEU A 410 -10.90 -36.90 -38.77
C LEU A 410 -9.94 -37.80 -37.97
N SER A 411 -8.68 -37.80 -38.36
CA SER A 411 -7.63 -38.46 -37.58
C SER A 411 -7.40 -37.75 -36.25
N ASN A 412 -6.87 -38.49 -35.26
CA ASN A 412 -6.53 -37.90 -33.96
C ASN A 412 -5.56 -36.71 -34.09
N GLU A 413 -4.64 -36.74 -35.06
CA GLU A 413 -3.71 -35.63 -35.34
C GLU A 413 -4.41 -34.39 -35.90
N GLU A 414 -5.40 -34.56 -36.78
CA GLU A 414 -6.20 -33.43 -37.28
C GLU A 414 -7.03 -32.81 -36.16
N ILE A 415 -7.65 -33.64 -35.31
CA ILE A 415 -8.39 -33.15 -34.13
C ILE A 415 -7.47 -32.44 -33.15
N LYS A 416 -6.26 -32.96 -32.90
CA LYS A 416 -5.28 -32.29 -32.04
C LYS A 416 -4.94 -30.90 -32.54
N LYS A 417 -4.71 -30.71 -33.85
CA LYS A 417 -4.44 -29.39 -34.46
C LYS A 417 -5.62 -28.43 -34.33
N ILE A 418 -6.84 -28.94 -34.50
CA ILE A 418 -8.07 -28.15 -34.37
C ILE A 418 -8.25 -27.70 -32.90
N VAL A 419 -8.07 -28.61 -31.95
CA VAL A 419 -8.18 -28.31 -30.52
C VAL A 419 -7.04 -27.40 -30.05
N GLU A 420 -5.83 -27.55 -30.58
CA GLU A 420 -4.70 -26.64 -30.30
C GLU A 420 -5.04 -25.18 -30.66
N ALA A 421 -5.68 -24.96 -31.82
CA ALA A 421 -6.18 -23.64 -32.18
C ALA A 421 -7.32 -23.19 -31.26
N ALA A 422 -8.26 -24.08 -30.94
CA ALA A 422 -9.37 -23.77 -30.05
C ALA A 422 -8.89 -23.29 -28.67
N ILE A 423 -7.92 -23.96 -28.06
CA ILE A 423 -7.42 -23.62 -26.71
C ILE A 423 -6.45 -22.43 -26.71
N ALA A 424 -6.00 -21.97 -27.87
CA ALA A 424 -5.31 -20.68 -28.00
C ALA A 424 -6.25 -19.48 -27.75
N ALA A 425 -7.56 -19.70 -27.69
CA ALA A 425 -8.57 -18.67 -27.46
C ALA A 425 -8.44 -17.95 -26.10
N PRO A 426 -8.89 -16.70 -26.00
CA PRO A 426 -8.94 -15.94 -24.75
C PRO A 426 -10.13 -16.37 -23.88
N THR A 427 -9.94 -16.32 -22.57
CA THR A 427 -10.96 -16.54 -21.54
C THR A 427 -10.80 -15.52 -20.41
N GLY A 428 -11.87 -15.25 -19.67
CA GLY A 428 -11.81 -14.45 -18.44
C GLY A 428 -10.78 -15.05 -17.48
N GLY A 429 -9.89 -14.23 -16.92
CA GLY A 429 -8.83 -14.70 -16.01
C GLY A 429 -7.85 -15.72 -16.61
N ASN A 430 -7.85 -15.96 -17.93
CA ASN A 430 -7.21 -17.14 -18.55
C ASN A 430 -7.66 -18.47 -17.92
N ALA A 431 -8.93 -18.53 -17.49
CA ALA A 431 -9.50 -19.65 -16.74
C ALA A 431 -9.58 -20.94 -17.55
N GLN A 432 -9.68 -20.89 -18.88
CA GLN A 432 -9.70 -22.07 -19.79
C GLN A 432 -10.66 -23.19 -19.31
N PRO A 433 -11.97 -22.90 -19.14
CA PRO A 433 -12.92 -23.76 -18.44
C PRO A 433 -13.46 -24.89 -19.33
N TRP A 434 -12.62 -25.54 -20.14
CA TRP A 434 -13.06 -26.50 -21.16
C TRP A 434 -12.42 -27.88 -21.03
N LYS A 435 -13.20 -28.89 -21.42
CA LYS A 435 -12.75 -30.25 -21.75
C LYS A 435 -13.29 -30.66 -23.11
N TRP A 436 -12.49 -31.39 -23.86
CA TRP A 436 -12.78 -31.82 -25.22
C TRP A 436 -12.78 -33.35 -25.30
N ARG A 437 -13.77 -33.90 -25.99
CA ARG A 437 -13.90 -35.35 -26.21
C ARG A 437 -14.09 -35.58 -27.71
N TYR A 438 -13.35 -36.48 -28.34
CA TYR A 438 -13.57 -36.86 -29.74
C TYR A 438 -14.00 -38.31 -29.87
N LYS A 439 -15.28 -38.55 -30.16
CA LYS A 439 -15.85 -39.89 -30.17
C LYS A 439 -16.78 -40.09 -31.37
N THR A 440 -16.69 -41.24 -32.03
CA THR A 440 -17.57 -41.64 -33.15
C THR A 440 -17.67 -40.63 -34.31
N GLY A 441 -16.59 -39.89 -34.56
CA GLY A 441 -16.52 -38.89 -35.63
C GLY A 441 -16.96 -37.48 -35.23
N VAL A 442 -17.30 -37.26 -33.96
CA VAL A 442 -17.83 -35.99 -33.43
C VAL A 442 -16.91 -35.47 -32.34
N LEU A 443 -16.63 -34.16 -32.38
CA LEU A 443 -15.92 -33.46 -31.32
C LEU A 443 -16.94 -32.79 -30.39
N TYR A 444 -16.75 -32.91 -29.09
CA TYR A 444 -17.63 -32.39 -28.05
C TYR A 444 -16.85 -31.43 -27.15
N LEU A 445 -17.46 -30.30 -26.83
CA LEU A 445 -16.95 -29.32 -25.86
C LEU A 445 -17.79 -29.42 -24.58
N PHE A 446 -17.14 -29.67 -23.46
CA PHE A 446 -17.72 -29.70 -22.12
C PHE A 446 -17.21 -28.54 -21.26
N SER A 447 -18.06 -28.06 -20.37
CA SER A 447 -17.67 -27.15 -19.30
C SER A 447 -16.83 -27.87 -18.25
N ASN A 448 -15.78 -27.21 -17.77
CA ASN A 448 -14.86 -27.72 -16.76
C ASN A 448 -14.43 -26.59 -15.81
N HIS A 449 -15.23 -26.37 -14.76
CA HIS A 449 -15.01 -25.31 -13.78
C HIS A 449 -14.25 -25.83 -12.56
N GLU A 450 -12.94 -26.09 -12.71
CA GLU A 450 -12.09 -26.44 -11.55
C GLU A 450 -11.98 -25.29 -10.54
N TYR A 451 -12.19 -24.06 -10.99
CA TYR A 451 -12.21 -22.84 -10.18
C TYR A 451 -13.45 -22.03 -10.53
N GLU A 452 -14.30 -21.77 -9.53
CA GLU A 452 -15.53 -21.00 -9.73
C GLU A 452 -15.27 -19.52 -9.42
N THR A 453 -15.17 -18.69 -10.45
CA THR A 453 -15.15 -17.22 -10.27
C THR A 453 -16.58 -16.70 -10.08
N LYS A 454 -17.05 -16.70 -8.83
CA LYS A 454 -18.46 -16.51 -8.49
C LYS A 454 -18.98 -15.12 -8.77
N LEU A 455 -18.13 -14.07 -8.72
CA LEU A 455 -18.57 -12.70 -8.98
C LEU A 455 -18.63 -12.41 -10.47
N VAL A 456 -17.53 -12.68 -11.18
CA VAL A 456 -17.36 -12.28 -12.58
C VAL A 456 -17.95 -13.26 -13.59
N ASP A 457 -17.95 -14.57 -13.31
CA ASP A 457 -18.57 -15.58 -14.19
C ASP A 457 -20.02 -15.90 -13.78
N PHE A 458 -20.79 -14.84 -13.54
CA PHE A 458 -22.19 -14.95 -13.15
C PHE A 458 -23.00 -15.76 -14.19
N ASN A 459 -23.70 -16.81 -13.73
CA ASN A 459 -24.42 -17.77 -14.59
C ASN A 459 -23.55 -18.33 -15.74
N HIS A 460 -22.24 -18.49 -15.55
CA HIS A 460 -21.30 -18.97 -16.58
C HIS A 460 -21.19 -18.06 -17.81
N SER A 461 -21.66 -16.81 -17.72
CA SER A 461 -21.68 -15.89 -18.87
C SER A 461 -20.28 -15.59 -19.44
N ALA A 462 -19.27 -15.39 -18.58
CA ALA A 462 -17.89 -15.18 -19.02
C ALA A 462 -17.29 -16.46 -19.63
N SER A 463 -17.65 -17.62 -19.10
CA SER A 463 -17.25 -18.92 -19.65
C SER A 463 -17.88 -19.18 -21.02
N PHE A 464 -19.14 -18.82 -21.24
CA PHE A 464 -19.79 -18.94 -22.55
C PHE A 464 -19.19 -18.03 -23.62
N ILE A 465 -18.73 -16.83 -23.24
CA ILE A 465 -17.90 -16.01 -24.13
C ILE A 465 -16.62 -16.76 -24.49
N GLY A 466 -15.96 -17.40 -23.52
CA GLY A 466 -14.79 -18.24 -23.74
C GLY A 466 -15.03 -19.45 -24.64
N TYR A 467 -16.16 -20.13 -24.50
CA TYR A 467 -16.54 -21.24 -25.39
C TYR A 467 -16.78 -20.76 -26.82
N GLY A 468 -17.37 -19.58 -26.97
CA GLY A 468 -17.52 -18.91 -28.26
C GLY A 468 -16.19 -18.59 -28.93
N THR A 469 -15.24 -18.01 -28.20
CA THR A 469 -13.92 -17.68 -28.77
C THR A 469 -13.15 -18.95 -29.18
N ALA A 470 -13.19 -20.01 -28.36
CA ALA A 470 -12.58 -21.31 -28.68
C ALA A 470 -13.22 -21.96 -29.91
N THR A 471 -14.54 -21.85 -30.02
CA THR A 471 -15.30 -22.34 -31.18
C THR A 471 -14.93 -21.62 -32.47
N GLU A 472 -14.74 -20.30 -32.42
CA GLU A 472 -14.37 -19.56 -33.62
C GLU A 472 -12.98 -19.97 -34.12
N ASN A 473 -12.01 -20.14 -33.22
CA ASN A 473 -10.69 -20.65 -33.59
C ASN A 473 -10.73 -22.08 -34.15
N LEU A 474 -11.60 -22.94 -33.60
CA LEU A 474 -11.86 -24.28 -34.13
C LEU A 474 -12.37 -24.22 -35.57
N VAL A 475 -13.35 -23.37 -35.86
CA VAL A 475 -13.95 -23.22 -37.20
C VAL A 475 -12.89 -22.73 -38.19
N LEU A 476 -12.16 -21.68 -37.85
CA LEU A 476 -11.10 -21.13 -38.70
C LEU A 476 -10.03 -22.19 -39.01
N LYS A 477 -9.63 -22.97 -38.00
CA LYS A 477 -8.62 -24.02 -38.19
C LYS A 477 -9.14 -25.18 -39.04
N ALA A 478 -10.40 -25.57 -38.87
CA ALA A 478 -11.02 -26.59 -39.71
C ALA A 478 -11.11 -26.15 -41.18
N HIS A 479 -11.49 -24.90 -41.43
CA HIS A 479 -11.53 -24.32 -42.78
C HIS A 479 -10.14 -24.28 -43.43
N GLU A 480 -9.11 -23.87 -42.67
CA GLU A 480 -7.70 -23.88 -43.11
C GLU A 480 -7.25 -25.29 -43.53
N LEU A 481 -7.68 -26.32 -42.79
CA LEU A 481 -7.41 -27.73 -43.09
C LEU A 481 -8.27 -28.31 -44.23
N GLY A 482 -9.24 -27.55 -44.73
CA GLY A 482 -10.12 -27.96 -45.84
C GLY A 482 -11.35 -28.75 -45.41
N TYR A 483 -11.88 -28.49 -44.22
CA TYR A 483 -13.11 -29.11 -43.71
C TYR A 483 -14.21 -28.08 -43.50
N GLU A 484 -15.45 -28.50 -43.77
CA GLU A 484 -16.64 -27.76 -43.35
C GLU A 484 -17.05 -28.22 -41.95
N VAL A 485 -17.58 -27.31 -41.14
CA VAL A 485 -18.01 -27.62 -39.76
C VAL A 485 -19.49 -27.27 -39.59
N VAL A 486 -20.24 -28.16 -38.97
CA VAL A 486 -21.57 -27.87 -38.42
C VAL A 486 -21.44 -27.84 -36.89
N ILE A 487 -21.99 -26.79 -36.28
CA ILE A 487 -22.01 -26.61 -34.83
C ILE A 487 -23.44 -26.83 -34.35
N ASP A 488 -23.60 -27.67 -33.35
CA ASP A 488 -24.83 -27.77 -32.57
C ASP A 488 -24.57 -27.30 -31.14
N LYS A 489 -25.24 -26.22 -30.75
CA LYS A 489 -25.07 -25.57 -29.44
C LYS A 489 -26.01 -26.25 -28.44
N GLN A 490 -25.43 -26.87 -27.43
CA GLN A 490 -26.18 -27.52 -26.36
C GLN A 490 -26.26 -26.57 -25.16
N LYS A 491 -27.40 -26.53 -24.47
CA LYS A 491 -27.55 -25.67 -23.30
C LYS A 491 -26.93 -26.37 -22.09
N ALA A 492 -25.72 -25.94 -21.72
CA ALA A 492 -24.96 -26.56 -20.63
C ALA A 492 -25.66 -26.57 -19.26
N GLU A 493 -26.74 -25.78 -19.09
CA GLU A 493 -27.55 -25.70 -17.86
C GLU A 493 -28.13 -27.06 -17.41
N THR A 494 -28.28 -28.04 -18.31
CA THR A 494 -28.87 -29.35 -18.00
C THR A 494 -27.90 -30.52 -18.17
N THR A 495 -26.87 -30.36 -18.99
CA THR A 495 -25.83 -31.35 -19.27
C THR A 495 -24.54 -30.57 -19.46
N LYS A 496 -23.45 -30.80 -18.73
CA LYS A 496 -22.17 -30.03 -18.85
C LYS A 496 -21.61 -29.90 -20.29
N LEU A 497 -22.21 -30.55 -21.28
CA LEU A 497 -21.99 -30.35 -22.70
C LEU A 497 -22.43 -28.96 -23.18
N VAL A 498 -21.49 -28.25 -23.79
CA VAL A 498 -21.68 -26.89 -24.33
C VAL A 498 -21.98 -26.92 -25.84
N ALA A 499 -21.23 -27.69 -26.62
CA ALA A 499 -21.39 -27.74 -28.06
C ALA A 499 -20.86 -29.05 -28.66
N THR A 500 -21.39 -29.41 -29.83
CA THR A 500 -20.87 -30.49 -30.66
C THR A 500 -20.47 -29.98 -32.04
N TYR A 501 -19.44 -30.61 -32.61
CA TYR A 501 -18.85 -30.24 -33.89
C TYR A 501 -18.76 -31.47 -34.78
N VAL A 502 -19.40 -31.36 -35.95
CA VAL A 502 -19.40 -32.39 -36.99
C VAL A 502 -18.70 -31.86 -38.23
N PHE A 503 -17.79 -32.66 -38.78
CA PHE A 503 -16.94 -32.27 -39.89
C PHE A 503 -17.41 -32.90 -41.20
N TYR A 504 -17.22 -32.18 -42.31
CA TYR A 504 -17.52 -32.64 -43.67
C TYR A 504 -16.40 -32.23 -44.64
N ALA A 505 -16.35 -32.88 -45.80
CA ALA A 505 -15.43 -32.50 -46.87
C ALA A 505 -15.77 -31.09 -47.41
N LYS A 506 -14.73 -30.33 -47.79
CA LYS A 506 -14.87 -29.01 -48.39
C LYS A 506 -15.90 -28.96 -49.52
N ASN A 507 -16.71 -27.91 -49.56
CA ASN A 507 -17.79 -27.70 -50.54
C ASN A 507 -18.91 -28.76 -50.48
N THR A 508 -19.11 -29.43 -49.33
CA THR A 508 -20.30 -30.28 -49.14
C THR A 508 -21.58 -29.43 -49.17
N ASN A 509 -22.69 -30.00 -49.62
CA ASN A 509 -23.99 -29.33 -49.66
C ASN A 509 -24.83 -29.70 -48.43
N VAL A 510 -24.29 -29.45 -47.24
CA VAL A 510 -24.95 -29.70 -45.94
C VAL A 510 -25.50 -28.39 -45.40
N GLN A 511 -26.70 -28.44 -44.80
CA GLN A 511 -27.29 -27.25 -44.18
C GLN A 511 -26.54 -26.87 -42.90
N ASN A 512 -26.54 -25.58 -42.55
CA ASN A 512 -25.93 -25.05 -41.31
C ASN A 512 -24.40 -25.21 -41.20
N ILE A 513 -23.70 -25.40 -42.33
CA ILE A 513 -22.24 -25.26 -42.37
C ILE A 513 -21.84 -23.83 -41.95
N GLN A 514 -20.76 -23.72 -41.19
CA GLN A 514 -20.25 -22.42 -40.79
C GLN A 514 -19.72 -21.64 -42.00
N PRO A 515 -20.03 -20.35 -42.11
CA PRO A 515 -19.71 -19.59 -43.31
C PRO A 515 -18.22 -19.21 -43.36
N HIS A 516 -17.64 -19.25 -44.57
CA HIS A 516 -16.29 -18.77 -44.88
C HIS A 516 -16.25 -17.23 -44.99
N VAL A 517 -16.29 -16.52 -43.84
CA VAL A 517 -16.33 -15.04 -43.83
C VAL A 517 -14.97 -14.41 -43.54
N VAL A 518 -14.19 -15.00 -42.64
CA VAL A 518 -12.95 -14.43 -42.10
C VAL A 518 -11.84 -15.48 -41.94
N ASP A 519 -11.82 -16.46 -42.84
CA ASP A 519 -10.87 -17.58 -42.82
C ASP A 519 -9.40 -17.15 -42.83
N ASP A 520 -9.10 -15.99 -43.44
CA ASP A 520 -7.77 -15.39 -43.48
C ASP A 520 -7.23 -15.05 -42.08
N LEU A 521 -8.11 -14.92 -41.08
CA LEU A 521 -7.74 -14.68 -39.69
C LEU A 521 -7.16 -15.91 -38.97
N SER A 522 -7.20 -17.12 -39.55
CA SER A 522 -6.63 -18.32 -38.92
C SER A 522 -5.13 -18.14 -38.57
N ALA A 523 -4.40 -17.39 -39.40
CA ALA A 523 -2.99 -17.08 -39.16
C ALA A 523 -2.76 -16.24 -37.88
N ALA A 524 -3.74 -15.42 -37.49
CA ALA A 524 -3.63 -14.54 -36.32
C ALA A 524 -3.86 -15.27 -34.98
N ILE A 525 -4.39 -16.50 -34.98
CA ILE A 525 -4.76 -17.26 -33.75
C ILE A 525 -3.58 -17.35 -32.77
N PHE A 526 -2.39 -17.68 -33.29
CA PHE A 526 -1.20 -17.87 -32.47
C PHE A 526 -0.39 -16.57 -32.26
N GLU A 527 -0.79 -15.48 -32.93
CA GLU A 527 -0.19 -14.15 -32.74
C GLU A 527 -0.98 -13.30 -31.74
N ARG A 528 -2.28 -13.56 -31.62
CA ARG A 528 -3.21 -12.82 -30.75
C ARG A 528 -2.78 -12.87 -29.29
N GLY A 529 -2.81 -11.71 -28.62
CA GLY A 529 -2.54 -11.60 -27.18
C GLY A 529 -3.17 -10.36 -26.56
N ALA A 530 -3.39 -10.39 -25.24
CA ALA A 530 -3.87 -9.25 -24.48
C ALA A 530 -2.70 -8.29 -24.22
N ASN A 531 -2.69 -7.18 -24.94
CA ASN A 531 -1.62 -6.22 -24.86
C ASN A 531 -1.93 -5.16 -23.80
N ARG A 532 -1.24 -5.23 -22.67
CA ARG A 532 -1.49 -4.33 -21.55
C ARG A 532 -0.49 -3.18 -21.44
N THR A 533 0.41 -3.04 -22.42
CA THR A 533 1.42 -1.97 -22.39
C THR A 533 0.77 -0.60 -22.42
N LEU A 534 1.40 0.36 -21.76
CA LEU A 534 1.04 1.77 -21.86
C LEU A 534 1.74 2.38 -23.07
N ALA A 535 0.94 2.91 -23.98
CA ALA A 535 1.41 3.61 -25.17
C ALA A 535 0.76 5.01 -25.23
N PRO A 536 1.44 6.01 -25.81
CA PRO A 536 0.83 7.30 -26.09
C PRO A 536 -0.41 7.13 -26.96
N ARG A 537 -1.47 7.86 -26.64
CA ARG A 537 -2.70 7.84 -27.41
C ARG A 537 -2.46 8.39 -28.81
N VAL A 538 -2.83 7.61 -29.83
CA VAL A 538 -2.82 8.01 -31.24
C VAL A 538 -4.16 7.69 -31.88
N THR A 539 -4.56 8.44 -32.90
CA THR A 539 -5.78 8.15 -33.65
C THR A 539 -5.56 6.91 -34.54
N ILE A 540 -6.52 5.98 -34.51
CA ILE A 540 -6.55 4.85 -35.46
C ILE A 540 -7.37 5.29 -36.68
N GLU A 541 -6.88 4.99 -37.89
CA GLU A 541 -7.61 5.28 -39.11
C GLU A 541 -8.97 4.58 -39.11
N LYS A 542 -10.04 5.33 -39.43
CA LYS A 542 -11.42 4.83 -39.42
C LYS A 542 -11.60 3.53 -40.21
N ALA A 543 -10.94 3.41 -41.37
CA ALA A 543 -10.99 2.19 -42.18
C ALA A 543 -10.52 0.94 -41.44
N ARG A 544 -9.55 1.06 -40.52
CA ARG A 544 -9.06 -0.05 -39.70
C ARG A 544 -10.04 -0.42 -38.58
N LEU A 545 -10.72 0.56 -37.98
CA LEU A 545 -11.80 0.30 -37.00
C LEU A 545 -13.04 -0.30 -37.67
N ASP A 546 -13.40 0.16 -38.87
CA ASP A 546 -14.52 -0.36 -39.65
C ASP A 546 -14.33 -1.85 -40.01
N ILE A 547 -13.09 -2.31 -40.19
CA ILE A 547 -12.78 -3.74 -40.36
C ILE A 547 -13.19 -4.53 -39.11
N LEU A 548 -12.91 -4.01 -37.91
CA LEU A 548 -13.29 -4.66 -36.65
C LEU A 548 -14.81 -4.69 -36.48
N VAL A 549 -15.50 -3.60 -36.82
CA VAL A 549 -16.97 -3.52 -36.78
C VAL A 549 -17.59 -4.56 -37.72
N LYS A 550 -17.08 -4.69 -38.96
CA LYS A 550 -17.53 -5.71 -39.91
C LYS A 550 -17.25 -7.13 -39.42
N ALA A 551 -16.10 -7.35 -38.78
CA ALA A 551 -15.77 -8.64 -38.19
C ALA A 551 -16.78 -9.03 -37.10
N ALA A 552 -17.17 -8.11 -36.22
CA ALA A 552 -18.23 -8.35 -35.23
C ALA A 552 -19.58 -8.67 -35.90
N GLN A 553 -20.03 -7.79 -36.81
CA GLN A 553 -21.34 -7.88 -37.48
C GLN A 553 -21.47 -9.09 -38.43
N SER A 554 -20.37 -9.79 -38.72
CA SER A 554 -20.41 -11.05 -39.45
C SER A 554 -21.00 -12.21 -38.65
N ILE A 555 -21.14 -12.06 -37.33
CA ILE A 555 -21.96 -12.91 -36.48
C ILE A 555 -23.34 -12.26 -36.37
N PRO A 556 -24.44 -13.00 -36.63
CA PRO A 556 -25.79 -12.46 -36.53
C PRO A 556 -26.04 -11.72 -35.22
N ASP A 557 -26.65 -10.53 -35.33
CA ASP A 557 -27.07 -9.66 -34.24
C ASP A 557 -25.98 -9.16 -33.27
N ALA A 558 -24.71 -9.49 -33.48
CA ALA A 558 -23.60 -8.91 -32.75
C ALA A 558 -23.30 -7.48 -33.23
N GLU A 559 -23.16 -6.56 -32.28
CA GLU A 559 -22.84 -5.15 -32.56
C GLU A 559 -21.54 -4.76 -31.84
N LEU A 560 -20.71 -3.97 -32.51
CA LEU A 560 -19.52 -3.35 -31.94
C LEU A 560 -19.62 -1.83 -32.08
N ASN A 561 -19.56 -1.12 -30.96
CA ASN A 561 -19.53 0.34 -30.90
C ASN A 561 -18.22 0.82 -30.29
N PHE A 562 -17.64 1.89 -30.85
CA PHE A 562 -16.41 2.52 -30.36
C PHE A 562 -16.69 3.89 -29.75
N VAL A 563 -15.93 4.20 -28.71
CA VAL A 563 -15.82 5.51 -28.08
C VAL A 563 -14.40 6.03 -28.33
N GLU A 564 -14.31 7.19 -28.96
CA GLU A 564 -13.03 7.78 -29.39
C GLU A 564 -12.82 9.19 -28.84
N ASP A 565 -13.87 9.93 -28.47
CA ASP A 565 -13.73 11.29 -27.98
C ASP A 565 -13.24 11.35 -26.53
N GLU A 566 -12.50 12.40 -26.19
CA GLU A 566 -11.83 12.50 -24.89
C GLU A 566 -12.81 12.60 -23.71
N GLU A 567 -13.98 13.21 -23.90
CA GLU A 567 -14.97 13.39 -22.85
C GLU A 567 -15.57 12.04 -22.44
N HIS A 568 -16.07 11.27 -23.41
CA HIS A 568 -16.59 9.93 -23.14
C HIS A 568 -15.49 8.95 -22.72
N LEU A 569 -14.26 9.07 -23.23
CA LEU A 569 -13.14 8.25 -22.76
C LEU A 569 -12.86 8.47 -21.27
N LYS A 570 -12.93 9.71 -20.76
CA LYS A 570 -12.79 9.98 -19.32
C LYS A 570 -13.87 9.28 -18.50
N VAL A 571 -15.13 9.37 -18.94
CA VAL A 571 -16.26 8.71 -18.27
C VAL A 571 -16.10 7.19 -18.25
N VAL A 572 -15.77 6.58 -19.39
CA VAL A 572 -15.58 5.12 -19.47
C VAL A 572 -14.35 4.66 -18.69
N SER A 573 -13.28 5.45 -18.67
CA SER A 573 -12.09 5.15 -17.87
C SER A 573 -12.39 5.16 -16.37
N ASP A 574 -13.18 6.13 -15.91
CA ASP A 574 -13.66 6.19 -14.52
C ASP A 574 -14.57 4.99 -14.18
N ILE A 575 -15.46 4.59 -15.09
CA ILE A 575 -16.31 3.40 -14.92
C ILE A 575 -15.46 2.13 -14.80
N ILE A 576 -14.48 1.94 -15.69
CA ILE A 576 -13.59 0.77 -15.67
C ILE A 576 -12.81 0.74 -14.35
N ALA A 577 -12.23 1.86 -13.94
CA ALA A 577 -11.41 1.97 -12.75
C ALA A 577 -12.21 1.69 -11.47
N LYS A 578 -13.39 2.29 -11.33
CA LYS A 578 -14.31 2.03 -10.21
C LYS A 578 -14.78 0.58 -10.20
N ALA A 579 -15.08 -0.02 -11.35
CA ALA A 579 -15.51 -1.42 -11.40
C ALA A 579 -14.42 -2.37 -10.87
N ASP A 580 -13.15 -2.13 -11.21
CA ASP A 580 -12.03 -2.91 -10.68
C ASP A 580 -11.86 -2.72 -9.17
N ARG A 581 -11.96 -1.48 -8.67
CA ARG A 581 -11.98 -1.20 -7.22
C ARG A 581 -13.11 -1.96 -6.53
N LEU A 582 -14.34 -1.85 -7.04
CA LEU A 582 -15.52 -2.49 -6.47
C LEU A 582 -15.43 -4.01 -6.49
N ARG A 583 -14.85 -4.60 -7.55
CA ARG A 583 -14.55 -6.03 -7.61
C ARG A 583 -13.60 -6.44 -6.48
N ILE A 584 -12.48 -5.73 -6.32
CA ILE A 584 -11.48 -6.04 -5.28
C ILE A 584 -12.06 -5.86 -3.87
N LEU A 585 -12.94 -4.88 -3.68
CA LEU A 585 -13.57 -4.63 -2.38
C LEU A 585 -14.71 -5.60 -2.05
N HIS A 586 -15.36 -6.21 -3.06
CA HIS A 586 -16.38 -7.22 -2.85
C HIS A 586 -15.75 -8.54 -2.41
N GLU A 587 -16.28 -9.20 -1.37
CA GLU A 587 -15.72 -10.46 -0.83
C GLU A 587 -15.51 -11.54 -1.90
N GLY A 588 -16.56 -11.87 -2.67
CA GLY A 588 -16.43 -12.82 -3.78
C GLY A 588 -15.56 -12.32 -4.94
N GLY A 589 -15.49 -11.00 -5.16
CA GLY A 589 -14.68 -10.45 -6.25
C GLY A 589 -13.19 -10.39 -5.90
N HIS A 590 -12.89 -10.25 -4.61
CA HIS A 590 -11.57 -10.38 -4.03
C HIS A 590 -11.06 -11.81 -4.18
N LEU A 591 -11.89 -12.81 -3.87
CA LEU A 591 -11.56 -14.22 -4.11
C LEU A 591 -11.30 -14.50 -5.59
N ASP A 592 -12.16 -14.00 -6.49
CA ASP A 592 -11.93 -14.10 -7.93
C ASP A 592 -10.59 -13.47 -8.33
N PHE A 593 -10.27 -12.28 -7.79
CA PHE A 593 -9.00 -11.60 -8.05
C PHE A 593 -7.79 -12.43 -7.58
N LEU A 594 -7.87 -13.03 -6.39
CA LEU A 594 -6.80 -13.88 -5.85
C LEU A 594 -6.60 -15.15 -6.67
N ALA A 595 -7.69 -15.78 -7.14
CA ALA A 595 -7.63 -16.97 -7.98
C ALA A 595 -7.07 -16.68 -9.39
N GLU A 596 -7.31 -15.47 -9.92
CA GLU A 596 -6.84 -15.09 -11.25
C GLU A 596 -5.40 -14.59 -11.28
N MET A 597 -4.91 -13.94 -10.23
CA MET A 597 -3.58 -13.33 -10.24
C MET A 597 -2.46 -14.33 -9.97
N VAL A 598 -1.52 -14.39 -10.91
CA VAL A 598 -0.29 -15.19 -10.80
C VAL A 598 0.89 -14.27 -10.50
N TRP A 599 1.67 -14.62 -9.48
CA TRP A 599 2.67 -13.70 -8.91
C TRP A 599 4.09 -14.00 -9.38
N THR A 600 4.32 -15.20 -9.92
CA THR A 600 5.64 -15.64 -10.39
C THR A 600 5.55 -16.29 -11.76
N GLU A 601 6.64 -16.24 -12.53
CA GLU A 601 6.69 -16.93 -13.83
C GLU A 601 6.68 -18.46 -13.68
N GLU A 602 7.18 -19.00 -12.56
CA GLU A 602 7.15 -20.43 -12.27
C GLU A 602 5.72 -20.92 -12.02
N GLU A 603 4.95 -20.16 -11.23
CA GLU A 603 3.53 -20.41 -11.01
C GLU A 603 2.77 -20.36 -12.35
N ALA A 604 3.02 -19.35 -13.19
CA ALA A 604 2.38 -19.23 -14.51
C ALA A 604 2.63 -20.44 -15.42
N LYS A 605 3.87 -20.94 -15.45
CA LYS A 605 4.27 -22.12 -16.24
C LYS A 605 3.67 -23.42 -15.70
N THR A 606 3.50 -23.50 -14.38
CA THR A 606 3.01 -24.72 -13.70
C THR A 606 1.50 -24.82 -13.80
N THR A 607 0.78 -23.74 -13.47
CA THR A 607 -0.69 -23.74 -13.48
C THR A 607 -1.24 -23.59 -14.89
N ARG A 608 -0.52 -22.90 -15.78
CA ARG A 608 -0.95 -22.53 -17.15
C ARG A 608 -2.29 -21.79 -17.17
N ARG A 609 -2.74 -21.25 -16.03
CA ARG A 609 -3.97 -20.49 -15.83
C ARG A 609 -3.63 -19.14 -15.18
N GLY A 610 -4.58 -18.23 -15.13
CA GLY A 610 -4.39 -16.93 -14.48
C GLY A 610 -3.65 -15.88 -15.35
N ILE A 611 -3.51 -14.70 -14.76
CA ILE A 611 -2.87 -13.52 -15.36
C ILE A 611 -1.59 -13.24 -14.57
N ASP A 612 -0.44 -13.38 -15.24
CA ASP A 612 0.87 -13.01 -14.68
C ASP A 612 0.91 -11.51 -14.40
N ILE A 613 1.15 -11.13 -13.15
CA ILE A 613 1.24 -9.73 -12.70
C ILE A 613 2.29 -8.94 -13.48
N ASN A 614 3.33 -9.59 -14.00
CA ASN A 614 4.36 -8.94 -14.82
C ASN A 614 3.88 -8.58 -16.23
N THR A 615 2.71 -9.07 -16.64
CA THR A 615 2.07 -8.69 -17.91
C THR A 615 1.23 -7.42 -17.80
N LEU A 616 0.99 -6.89 -16.59
CA LEU A 616 0.08 -5.76 -16.34
C LEU A 616 0.72 -4.37 -16.54
N ASP A 617 2.01 -4.30 -16.92
CA ASP A 617 2.77 -3.05 -17.11
C ASP A 617 2.68 -2.08 -15.91
N LEU A 618 2.86 -2.63 -14.72
CA LEU A 618 2.76 -1.93 -13.43
C LEU A 618 4.08 -1.28 -13.05
N SER A 619 4.01 -0.09 -12.44
CA SER A 619 5.12 0.47 -11.65
C SER A 619 5.43 -0.42 -10.45
N ALA A 620 6.59 -0.24 -9.82
CA ALA A 620 6.93 -0.94 -8.59
C ALA A 620 5.90 -0.62 -7.49
N SER A 621 5.55 0.66 -7.30
CA SER A 621 4.51 1.09 -6.34
C SER A 621 3.16 0.40 -6.55
N GLU A 622 2.74 0.24 -7.80
CA GLU A 622 1.50 -0.46 -8.12
C GLU A 622 1.58 -1.95 -7.80
N LYS A 623 2.68 -2.63 -8.17
CA LYS A 623 2.90 -4.05 -7.82
C LYS A 623 2.80 -4.29 -6.31
N ILE A 624 3.33 -3.34 -5.54
CA ILE A 624 3.28 -3.39 -4.07
C ILE A 624 1.87 -3.16 -3.55
N GLY A 625 1.14 -2.17 -4.09
CA GLY A 625 -0.28 -1.98 -3.76
C GLY A 625 -1.10 -3.25 -4.00
N PHE A 626 -0.91 -3.90 -5.14
CA PHE A 626 -1.54 -5.19 -5.46
C PHE A 626 -1.11 -6.31 -4.49
N SER A 627 0.15 -6.34 -4.05
CA SER A 627 0.61 -7.31 -3.05
C SER A 627 -0.07 -7.13 -1.68
N MET A 628 -0.41 -5.90 -1.28
CA MET A 628 -1.12 -5.62 -0.02
C MET A 628 -2.57 -6.08 -0.07
N VAL A 629 -3.20 -5.97 -1.24
CA VAL A 629 -4.58 -6.42 -1.49
C VAL A 629 -4.72 -7.92 -1.26
N LYS A 630 -3.64 -8.72 -1.25
CA LYS A 630 -3.70 -10.14 -0.88
C LYS A 630 -4.28 -10.40 0.52
N ASP A 631 -4.08 -9.46 1.44
CA ASP A 631 -4.53 -9.59 2.82
C ASP A 631 -6.00 -9.14 2.92
N ILE A 632 -6.90 -10.09 3.17
CA ILE A 632 -8.34 -9.81 3.34
C ILE A 632 -8.60 -8.76 4.43
N ASN A 633 -7.74 -8.64 5.43
CA ASN A 633 -7.91 -7.62 6.48
C ASN A 633 -7.66 -6.21 5.94
N VAL A 634 -6.80 -6.04 4.94
CA VAL A 634 -6.62 -4.77 4.22
C VAL A 634 -7.93 -4.41 3.52
N ILE A 635 -8.56 -5.37 2.85
CA ILE A 635 -9.84 -5.17 2.15
C ILE A 635 -10.97 -4.83 3.13
N LYS A 636 -11.04 -5.51 4.28
CA LYS A 636 -11.98 -5.18 5.36
C LYS A 636 -11.78 -3.75 5.87
N GLN A 637 -10.54 -3.27 6.01
CA GLN A 637 -10.28 -1.88 6.41
C GLN A 637 -10.69 -0.88 5.33
N LEU A 638 -10.32 -1.12 4.06
CA LEU A 638 -10.71 -0.25 2.95
C LEU A 638 -12.23 -0.14 2.81
N ASN A 639 -12.96 -1.26 2.92
CA ASN A 639 -14.42 -1.26 2.94
C ASN A 639 -14.99 -0.43 4.09
N LYS A 640 -14.44 -0.57 5.30
CA LYS A 640 -14.87 0.21 6.47
C LYS A 640 -14.70 1.72 6.25
N TRP A 641 -13.71 2.13 5.48
CA TRP A 641 -13.42 3.54 5.20
C TRP A 641 -14.10 4.07 3.94
N GLN A 642 -14.76 3.21 3.17
CA GLN A 642 -15.18 3.51 1.80
C GLN A 642 -13.99 3.99 0.93
N GLY A 643 -12.81 3.41 1.18
CA GLY A 643 -11.56 3.72 0.48
C GLY A 643 -11.36 2.84 -0.76
N GLY A 644 -10.10 2.53 -1.05
CA GLY A 644 -9.64 1.76 -2.20
C GLY A 644 -9.36 2.62 -3.44
N LYS A 645 -9.30 3.96 -3.33
CA LYS A 645 -9.14 4.85 -4.50
C LYS A 645 -7.83 4.61 -5.24
N GLY A 646 -6.77 4.25 -4.52
CA GLY A 646 -5.48 3.93 -5.15
C GLY A 646 -5.53 2.74 -6.10
N LEU A 647 -6.53 1.86 -5.96
CA LEU A 647 -6.75 0.71 -6.83
C LEU A 647 -7.32 1.10 -8.21
N GLU A 648 -7.86 2.32 -8.35
CA GLU A 648 -8.43 2.82 -9.60
C GLU A 648 -7.34 3.24 -10.61
N LYS A 649 -6.16 3.65 -10.13
CA LYS A 649 -5.11 4.31 -10.92
C LYS A 649 -4.71 3.52 -12.17
N VAL A 650 -4.44 2.23 -12.00
CA VAL A 650 -3.89 1.39 -13.08
C VAL A 650 -4.87 1.26 -14.23
N SER A 651 -6.12 0.91 -13.91
CA SER A 651 -7.16 0.69 -14.90
C SER A 651 -7.63 1.99 -15.53
N TYR A 652 -7.69 3.10 -14.76
CA TYR A 652 -7.94 4.43 -15.32
C TYR A 652 -6.85 4.83 -16.32
N ARG A 653 -5.56 4.72 -15.93
CA ARG A 653 -4.42 5.08 -16.79
C ARG A 653 -4.39 4.24 -18.07
N SER A 654 -4.70 2.95 -17.96
CA SER A 654 -4.84 2.05 -19.10
C SER A 654 -5.98 2.47 -20.03
N ALA A 655 -7.18 2.69 -19.50
CA ALA A 655 -8.34 3.05 -20.31
C ALA A 655 -8.18 4.42 -21.00
N ILE A 656 -7.67 5.43 -20.29
CA ILE A 656 -7.57 6.79 -20.84
C ILE A 656 -6.49 6.94 -21.91
N SER A 657 -5.49 6.05 -21.91
CA SER A 657 -4.45 6.03 -22.95
C SER A 657 -4.90 5.31 -24.24
N ALA A 658 -6.12 4.77 -24.28
CA ALA A 658 -6.65 4.08 -25.44
C ALA A 658 -6.80 5.01 -26.66
N SER A 659 -6.60 4.45 -27.86
CA SER A 659 -7.03 5.11 -29.09
C SER A 659 -8.55 5.13 -29.19
N ALA A 660 -9.19 4.00 -28.85
CA ALA A 660 -10.63 3.86 -28.74
C ALA A 660 -10.98 2.79 -27.69
N VAL A 661 -12.16 2.90 -27.08
CA VAL A 661 -12.74 1.83 -26.25
C VAL A 661 -13.93 1.23 -27.00
N GLY A 662 -13.88 -0.07 -27.23
CA GLY A 662 -14.90 -0.84 -27.93
C GLY A 662 -15.79 -1.62 -26.97
N LEU A 663 -17.08 -1.70 -27.29
CA LEU A 663 -18.06 -2.54 -26.59
C LEU A 663 -18.75 -3.46 -27.59
N ILE A 664 -18.65 -4.78 -27.36
CA ILE A 664 -19.46 -5.77 -28.06
C ILE A 664 -20.75 -6.02 -27.28
N THR A 665 -21.87 -6.04 -27.97
CA THR A 665 -23.18 -6.37 -27.40
C THR A 665 -23.92 -7.37 -28.25
N VAL A 666 -24.82 -8.13 -27.64
CA VAL A 666 -25.74 -9.08 -28.31
C VAL A 666 -27.18 -8.85 -27.86
N PRO A 667 -28.20 -9.37 -28.58
CA PRO A 667 -29.58 -9.31 -28.11
C PRO A 667 -29.76 -10.18 -26.89
N GLU A 668 -30.34 -9.62 -25.82
CA GLU A 668 -30.72 -10.35 -24.62
C GLU A 668 -29.56 -11.05 -23.88
N PHE A 669 -29.76 -11.34 -22.60
CA PHE A 669 -28.79 -12.11 -21.82
C PHE A 669 -29.25 -13.56 -21.77
N LYS A 670 -28.67 -14.36 -22.66
CA LYS A 670 -28.87 -15.81 -22.80
C LYS A 670 -27.51 -16.45 -23.09
N LEU A 671 -27.25 -17.63 -22.55
CA LEU A 671 -25.94 -18.29 -22.75
C LEU A 671 -25.59 -18.52 -24.22
N GLU A 672 -26.61 -18.82 -25.04
CA GLU A 672 -26.46 -18.96 -26.49
C GLU A 672 -25.99 -17.66 -27.16
N THR A 673 -26.51 -16.51 -26.74
CA THR A 673 -26.10 -15.21 -27.30
C THR A 673 -24.72 -14.79 -26.78
N PHE A 674 -24.34 -15.21 -25.58
CA PHE A 674 -22.98 -15.04 -25.06
C PHE A 674 -21.95 -15.91 -25.80
N PHE A 675 -22.33 -17.12 -26.20
CA PHE A 675 -21.53 -17.97 -27.08
C PHE A 675 -21.26 -17.28 -28.41
N ASP A 676 -22.29 -16.77 -29.07
CA ASP A 676 -22.12 -16.02 -30.33
C ASP A 676 -21.37 -14.70 -30.13
N GLY A 677 -21.60 -14.02 -29.01
CA GLY A 677 -20.82 -12.85 -28.60
C GLY A 677 -19.34 -13.16 -28.46
N GLY A 678 -18.99 -14.34 -27.92
CA GLY A 678 -17.62 -14.85 -27.86
C GLY A 678 -17.02 -15.10 -29.23
N ARG A 679 -17.79 -15.65 -30.17
CA ARG A 679 -17.34 -15.80 -31.56
C ARG A 679 -17.09 -14.46 -32.22
N ALA A 680 -17.99 -13.50 -32.05
CA ALA A 680 -17.84 -12.14 -32.56
C ALA A 680 -16.59 -11.45 -31.97
N LEU A 681 -16.36 -11.63 -30.67
CA LEU A 681 -15.15 -11.16 -29.99
C LEU A 681 -13.89 -11.73 -30.61
N GLU A 682 -13.80 -13.04 -30.85
CA GLU A 682 -12.59 -13.61 -31.41
C GLU A 682 -12.33 -13.10 -32.83
N ARG A 683 -13.38 -12.96 -33.67
CA ARG A 683 -13.24 -12.32 -34.99
C ARG A 683 -12.69 -10.90 -34.89
N VAL A 684 -13.21 -10.10 -33.97
CA VAL A 684 -12.73 -8.72 -33.72
C VAL A 684 -11.28 -8.72 -33.28
N TRP A 685 -10.88 -9.58 -32.35
CA TRP A 685 -9.53 -9.58 -31.78
C TRP A 685 -8.50 -10.13 -32.78
N LEU A 686 -8.83 -11.18 -33.53
CA LEU A 686 -7.98 -11.68 -34.61
C LEU A 686 -7.84 -10.63 -35.72
N SER A 687 -8.93 -9.93 -36.08
CA SER A 687 -8.88 -8.83 -37.05
C SER A 687 -8.01 -7.68 -36.56
N ALA A 688 -8.09 -7.34 -35.27
CA ALA A 688 -7.22 -6.32 -34.66
C ALA A 688 -5.75 -6.73 -34.77
N THR A 689 -5.45 -7.99 -34.43
CA THR A 689 -4.10 -8.57 -34.52
C THR A 689 -3.56 -8.51 -35.96
N ALA A 690 -4.33 -9.01 -36.93
CA ALA A 690 -3.96 -9.00 -38.35
C ALA A 690 -3.76 -7.57 -38.92
N ASN A 691 -4.41 -6.57 -38.33
CA ASN A 691 -4.32 -5.18 -38.74
C ASN A 691 -3.39 -4.36 -37.83
N ASN A 692 -2.50 -4.97 -37.05
CA ASN A 692 -1.55 -4.30 -36.15
C ASN A 692 -2.23 -3.32 -35.17
N ILE A 693 -3.36 -3.72 -34.61
CA ILE A 693 -4.07 -3.02 -33.53
C ILE A 693 -3.92 -3.84 -32.26
N ALA A 694 -3.33 -3.25 -31.23
CA ALA A 694 -3.24 -3.86 -29.92
C ALA A 694 -4.61 -3.83 -29.23
N PHE A 695 -4.90 -4.88 -28.46
CA PHE A 695 -6.22 -5.13 -27.87
C PHE A 695 -6.07 -5.56 -26.41
N GLN A 696 -6.87 -4.97 -25.52
CA GLN A 696 -6.93 -5.36 -24.10
C GLN A 696 -8.38 -5.38 -23.60
N PRO A 697 -8.86 -6.53 -23.07
CA PRO A 697 -10.10 -6.59 -22.32
C PRO A 697 -10.06 -5.74 -21.04
N LEU A 698 -11.14 -5.02 -20.75
CA LEU A 698 -11.36 -4.14 -19.58
C LEU A 698 -12.81 -4.31 -19.05
N SER A 699 -13.25 -5.56 -18.88
CA SER A 699 -14.68 -5.93 -18.87
C SER A 699 -15.30 -6.18 -17.49
N ILE A 700 -14.60 -5.86 -16.39
CA ILE A 700 -15.16 -6.06 -15.05
C ILE A 700 -16.48 -5.27 -14.90
N SER A 701 -16.55 -4.05 -15.40
CA SER A 701 -17.78 -3.24 -15.40
C SER A 701 -18.95 -3.97 -16.06
N THR A 702 -18.76 -4.54 -17.24
CA THR A 702 -19.83 -5.26 -17.97
C THR A 702 -20.30 -6.51 -17.23
N PHE A 703 -19.41 -7.24 -16.56
CA PHE A 703 -19.80 -8.40 -15.75
C PHE A 703 -20.61 -7.98 -14.52
N LEU A 704 -20.17 -6.93 -13.82
CA LEU A 704 -20.90 -6.39 -12.66
C LEU A 704 -22.27 -5.82 -13.04
N PHE A 705 -22.38 -5.11 -14.17
CA PHE A 705 -23.66 -4.60 -14.69
C PHE A 705 -24.62 -5.71 -15.08
N ASN A 706 -24.13 -6.74 -15.76
CA ASN A 706 -24.94 -7.90 -16.10
C ASN A 706 -25.50 -8.56 -14.83
N ARG A 707 -24.65 -8.82 -13.82
CA ARG A 707 -25.11 -9.38 -12.55
C ARG A 707 -26.14 -8.49 -11.84
N LEU A 708 -25.87 -7.18 -11.75
CA LEU A 708 -26.78 -6.20 -11.16
C LEU A 708 -28.16 -6.21 -11.85
N ARG A 709 -28.18 -6.32 -13.18
CA ARG A 709 -29.42 -6.38 -13.97
C ARG A 709 -30.25 -7.62 -13.66
N PHE A 710 -29.62 -8.75 -13.36
CA PHE A 710 -30.29 -10.04 -13.11
C PHE A 710 -30.73 -10.23 -11.67
N GLU A 711 -29.83 -10.02 -10.71
CA GLU A 711 -30.09 -10.27 -9.28
C GLU A 711 -30.58 -9.01 -8.55
N GLY A 712 -30.49 -7.84 -9.17
CA GLY A 712 -30.84 -6.56 -8.56
C GLY A 712 -29.94 -6.22 -7.37
N ASP A 713 -30.51 -5.55 -6.38
CA ASP A 713 -29.78 -5.10 -5.18
C ASP A 713 -29.28 -6.24 -4.29
N LYS A 714 -29.66 -7.50 -4.55
CA LYS A 714 -29.20 -8.66 -3.77
C LYS A 714 -27.79 -9.11 -4.16
N ALA A 715 -27.29 -8.72 -5.33
CA ALA A 715 -25.97 -9.10 -5.81
C ALA A 715 -24.82 -8.42 -5.06
N PHE A 716 -25.08 -7.28 -4.42
CA PHE A 716 -24.06 -6.40 -3.87
C PHE A 716 -24.52 -5.78 -2.56
N THR A 717 -23.60 -5.21 -1.79
CA THR A 717 -23.97 -4.37 -0.65
C THR A 717 -24.71 -3.12 -1.13
N PRO A 718 -25.57 -2.49 -0.31
CA PRO A 718 -26.34 -1.30 -0.73
C PRO A 718 -25.46 -0.16 -1.27
N ALA A 719 -24.26 0.03 -0.71
CA ALA A 719 -23.30 1.03 -1.15
C ALA A 719 -22.77 0.71 -2.57
N ILE A 720 -22.31 -0.52 -2.80
CA ILE A 720 -21.80 -0.97 -4.10
C ILE A 720 -22.91 -0.94 -5.16
N ALA A 721 -24.11 -1.42 -4.83
CA ALA A 721 -25.26 -1.41 -5.74
C ALA A 721 -25.63 0.02 -6.18
N THR A 722 -25.58 0.99 -5.27
CA THR A 722 -25.86 2.40 -5.58
C THR A 722 -24.83 2.97 -6.55
N GLU A 723 -23.54 2.70 -6.31
CA GLU A 723 -22.46 3.17 -7.17
C GLU A 723 -22.53 2.53 -8.57
N LEU A 724 -22.75 1.21 -8.66
CA LEU A 724 -22.91 0.50 -9.93
C LEU A 724 -24.12 0.98 -10.75
N LYS A 725 -25.24 1.32 -10.10
CA LYS A 725 -26.41 1.89 -10.80
C LYS A 725 -26.08 3.23 -11.44
N ALA A 726 -25.40 4.12 -10.72
CA ALA A 726 -24.97 5.41 -11.27
C ALA A 726 -23.99 5.23 -12.44
N MET A 727 -22.99 4.35 -12.27
CA MET A 727 -22.05 4.01 -13.34
C MET A 727 -22.77 3.42 -14.57
N ARG A 728 -23.80 2.60 -14.37
CA ARG A 728 -24.58 2.01 -15.47
C ARG A 728 -25.32 3.07 -16.28
N GLU A 729 -25.92 4.06 -15.64
CA GLU A 729 -26.62 5.14 -16.35
C GLU A 729 -25.67 5.92 -17.26
N ASP A 730 -24.45 6.21 -16.80
CA ASP A 730 -23.45 6.90 -17.61
C ASP A 730 -22.89 6.00 -18.71
N PHE A 731 -22.68 4.71 -18.43
CA PHE A 731 -22.28 3.72 -19.43
C PHE A 731 -23.28 3.62 -20.60
N GLU A 732 -24.58 3.57 -20.30
CA GLU A 732 -25.64 3.50 -21.31
C GLU A 732 -25.71 4.76 -22.18
N LYS A 733 -25.46 5.94 -21.60
CA LYS A 733 -25.40 7.20 -22.36
C LYS A 733 -24.21 7.21 -23.31
N VAL A 734 -23.03 6.82 -22.85
CA VAL A 734 -21.79 6.86 -23.64
C VAL A 734 -21.88 5.94 -24.86
N PHE A 735 -22.35 4.71 -24.67
CA PHE A 735 -22.43 3.72 -25.75
C PHE A 735 -23.77 3.70 -26.50
N ALA A 736 -24.71 4.58 -26.12
CA ALA A 736 -26.06 4.65 -26.68
C ALA A 736 -26.78 3.28 -26.73
N ILE A 737 -26.60 2.45 -25.70
CA ILE A 737 -27.08 1.07 -25.67
C ILE A 737 -28.59 1.04 -25.43
N SER A 738 -29.33 0.27 -26.23
CA SER A 738 -30.75 0.02 -25.94
C SER A 738 -30.90 -0.93 -24.74
N LYS A 739 -31.88 -0.66 -23.86
CA LYS A 739 -32.08 -1.37 -22.58
C LYS A 739 -32.17 -2.91 -22.66
N ASN A 740 -32.38 -3.48 -23.84
CA ASN A 740 -32.60 -4.91 -24.03
C ASN A 740 -31.35 -5.69 -24.52
N ARG A 741 -30.24 -5.02 -24.83
CA ARG A 741 -28.99 -5.71 -25.24
C ARG A 741 -28.17 -6.13 -24.03
N ALA A 742 -27.40 -7.20 -24.15
CA ALA A 742 -26.46 -7.66 -23.14
C ALA A 742 -25.03 -7.29 -23.52
N ASP A 743 -24.24 -6.94 -22.51
CA ASP A 743 -22.85 -6.55 -22.70
C ASP A 743 -21.98 -7.79 -22.72
N ILE A 744 -21.19 -7.95 -23.79
CA ILE A 744 -20.29 -9.10 -23.95
C ILE A 744 -18.90 -8.76 -23.43
N LEU A 745 -18.26 -7.76 -24.05
CA LEU A 745 -16.90 -7.40 -23.72
C LEU A 745 -16.66 -5.92 -23.96
N LEU A 746 -16.19 -5.24 -22.91
CA LEU A 746 -15.56 -3.92 -23.00
C LEU A 746 -14.05 -4.08 -23.13
N PHE A 747 -13.43 -3.38 -24.07
CA PHE A 747 -11.99 -3.48 -24.33
C PHE A 747 -11.43 -2.15 -24.84
N ARG A 748 -10.12 -1.93 -24.67
CA ARG A 748 -9.41 -0.85 -25.36
C ARG A 748 -8.66 -1.37 -26.58
N VAL A 749 -8.57 -0.52 -27.59
CA VAL A 749 -7.65 -0.68 -28.73
C VAL A 749 -6.68 0.49 -28.81
N PHE A 750 -5.47 0.20 -29.23
CA PHE A 750 -4.40 1.20 -29.39
C PHE A 750 -3.33 0.71 -30.36
N VAL A 751 -2.38 1.59 -30.71
CA VAL A 751 -1.25 1.26 -31.59
C VAL A 751 0.03 1.21 -30.77
N THR A 752 0.80 0.14 -30.93
CA THR A 752 2.12 -0.03 -30.31
C THR A 752 2.96 -0.99 -31.13
N GLU A 753 4.28 -0.84 -31.10
CA GLU A 753 5.23 -1.80 -31.67
C GLU A 753 5.52 -2.95 -30.70
N THR A 754 5.21 -2.78 -29.41
CA THR A 754 5.42 -3.80 -28.40
C THR A 754 4.41 -4.92 -28.57
N LYS A 755 4.88 -6.14 -28.85
CA LYS A 755 4.04 -7.34 -28.94
C LYS A 755 3.49 -7.73 -27.57
N ALA A 756 2.27 -8.27 -27.54
CA ALA A 756 1.69 -8.79 -26.32
C ALA A 756 2.49 -10.00 -25.79
N LYS A 757 2.79 -10.04 -24.48
CA LYS A 757 3.25 -11.27 -23.82
C LYS A 757 2.05 -12.23 -23.76
N ARG A 758 2.18 -13.41 -24.40
CA ARG A 758 1.11 -14.42 -24.40
C ARG A 758 1.05 -15.10 -23.04
N SER A 759 -0.15 -15.34 -22.55
CA SER A 759 -0.38 -16.19 -21.39
C SER A 759 -0.07 -17.64 -21.74
N GLU A 760 0.41 -18.38 -20.75
CA GLU A 760 0.54 -19.84 -20.84
C GLU A 760 -0.84 -20.48 -21.08
N LYS A 761 -0.87 -21.55 -21.87
CA LYS A 761 -2.07 -22.31 -22.23
C LYS A 761 -1.93 -23.76 -21.79
N MET A 762 -3.07 -24.38 -21.47
CA MET A 762 -3.17 -25.81 -21.21
C MET A 762 -2.65 -26.60 -22.41
N LEU A 763 -2.06 -27.78 -22.17
CA LEU A 763 -1.63 -28.65 -23.27
C LEU A 763 -2.84 -29.36 -23.86
N VAL A 764 -2.79 -29.67 -25.16
CA VAL A 764 -3.87 -30.39 -25.85
C VAL A 764 -4.18 -31.71 -25.16
N ASP A 765 -3.14 -32.46 -24.79
CA ASP A 765 -3.30 -33.77 -24.13
C ASP A 765 -3.88 -33.66 -22.70
N ASP A 766 -3.83 -32.48 -22.07
CA ASP A 766 -4.44 -32.25 -20.76
C ASP A 766 -5.95 -31.99 -20.86
N VAL A 767 -6.46 -31.60 -22.04
CA VAL A 767 -7.84 -31.15 -22.22
C VAL A 767 -8.63 -31.98 -23.22
N LEU A 768 -7.98 -32.77 -24.07
CA LEU A 768 -8.60 -33.60 -25.10
C LEU A 768 -8.43 -35.09 -24.81
N SER A 769 -9.54 -35.84 -24.85
CA SER A 769 -9.54 -37.31 -24.83
C SER A 769 -10.31 -37.90 -26.04
N PHE A 770 -9.98 -39.15 -26.41
CA PHE A 770 -10.52 -39.88 -27.58
C PHE A 770 -11.40 -41.09 -27.23
#